data_AF-A0A3N5TLE6-F1
#
_entry.id   AF-A0A3N5TLE6-F1
#
_cell.length_a   1.000
_cell.length_b   1.000
_cell.length_c   1.000
_cell.angle_alpha   90.00
_cell.angle_beta   90.00
_cell.angle_gamma   90.00
#
_symmetry.space_group_name_H-M   'P 1'
#
loop_
_entity.id
_entity.type
_entity.pdbx_description
1 polymer ?
#
loop_
_entity_poly.entity_id
_entity_poly.type
_entity_poly.pdbx_seq_one_letter_code
_entity_poly.pdbx_strand_id
1 'polypeptide(L)'
;MERSKKQSDSLPPLPAVITTEPIVGELSDFSPARLAVVSGSDWEPLWDRWVSRHHYLSHQRLLGHRLKYFAFLEDRPVAALSWSAPALKLAPRDCFVGWSQAQRKRHLSQVAANSRFLIMPWVQIPNLASHVMALNIARLAADWRRHFKHQLLLLETFVDSRYFKGTCYKASNWLHIGHTHGSTKQGKGYRYHGYPKEIYLYVVEPDFRAIIDCRQKPAPAVDRPPPTKTKVEALVMLLQHCQWHPQLAADLNLDKDDIEAMAKELVSFHQLFHDAFGRIEHHRLGLAYLSGLMSNAEAKSAEPIALEFLDKKSVRSMQMFMKNYRWDHGAMQRSHQDMLATLIASPAAMITVDSSDFAKKGKESVGVARQYCGAVGKVENCQSGVFLGYSSDKGYGLLGCRLYMPRSWFSKEQQERRKANLVPEELVFETKQQIGLKLIHEIAATNRFPAKWIGADAAFGSDIDFLNALPKELYYFAAIKSDTRMFTKKPKLGLPPYKGRGRRPGKVGILSGQPKPRSASQIAKSGRLAWKPVVVAEGAKGPIIAKVARIRVYLSRDGLPAGDQQWAFFRQNTDGEIKYAISNAPKEISLLEMVKASAMRWPIEQCFQEGKGQVGMDCYEHRSWPAWHRHMTYVFLALHFMLRMRLHFKKNSVADGSPGPQTPINSASAQISEYAGSNGNC
;
A
#
# COMPACT_ATOMS: atom_id res chain seq x y z
N MET A 1 35.32 -41.32 -42.23
CA MET A 1 35.41 -40.50 -43.45
C MET A 1 35.67 -39.06 -43.04
N GLU A 2 36.75 -38.50 -43.60
CA GLU A 2 37.18 -37.10 -43.68
C GLU A 2 37.27 -36.23 -42.40
N ARG A 3 38.50 -36.19 -41.87
CA ARG A 3 39.02 -35.08 -41.07
C ARG A 3 39.01 -33.80 -41.93
N SER A 4 38.08 -32.89 -41.66
CA SER A 4 38.05 -31.55 -42.27
C SER A 4 39.31 -30.76 -41.87
N LYS A 5 39.96 -30.18 -42.90
CA LYS A 5 41.21 -29.43 -42.87
C LYS A 5 41.18 -28.29 -41.82
N LYS A 6 42.28 -28.14 -41.06
CA LYS A 6 42.57 -26.92 -40.28
C LYS A 6 42.47 -25.69 -41.20
N GLN A 7 41.45 -24.86 -41.02
CA GLN A 7 41.41 -23.51 -41.61
C GLN A 7 42.65 -22.75 -41.11
N SER A 8 43.46 -22.22 -42.03
CA SER A 8 44.63 -21.45 -41.66
C SER A 8 44.22 -20.18 -40.91
N ASP A 9 44.80 -19.96 -39.73
CA ASP A 9 44.62 -18.77 -38.88
C ASP A 9 45.32 -17.52 -39.45
N SER A 10 45.89 -17.58 -40.66
CA SER A 10 46.64 -16.47 -41.25
C SER A 10 45.70 -15.33 -41.68
N LEU A 11 45.97 -14.11 -41.23
CA LEU A 11 45.28 -12.92 -41.71
C LEU A 11 45.63 -12.68 -43.18
N PRO A 12 44.67 -12.27 -44.04
CA PRO A 12 45.03 -11.85 -45.38
C PRO A 12 45.90 -10.58 -45.32
N PRO A 13 46.76 -10.32 -46.32
CA PRO A 13 47.50 -9.07 -46.38
C PRO A 13 46.52 -7.89 -46.39
N LEU A 14 46.82 -6.84 -45.62
CA LEU A 14 45.96 -5.66 -45.55
C LEU A 14 45.97 -4.95 -46.90
N PRO A 15 44.85 -4.89 -47.65
CA PRO A 15 44.83 -4.25 -48.95
C PRO A 15 44.88 -2.72 -48.79
N ALA A 16 45.51 -2.03 -49.76
CA ALA A 16 45.61 -0.57 -49.76
C ALA A 16 44.23 0.12 -49.81
N VAL A 17 43.25 -0.52 -50.45
CA VAL A 17 41.85 -0.09 -50.50
C VAL A 17 40.95 -1.28 -50.21
N ILE A 18 39.98 -1.11 -49.31
CA ILE A 18 38.97 -2.13 -49.04
C ILE A 18 37.66 -1.72 -49.69
N THR A 19 37.22 -2.53 -50.64
CA THR A 19 35.98 -2.33 -51.38
C THR A 19 34.76 -2.45 -50.47
N THR A 20 33.95 -1.39 -50.43
CA THR A 20 32.66 -1.32 -49.71
C THR A 20 31.46 -1.53 -50.65
N GLU A 21 31.67 -2.19 -51.80
CA GLU A 21 30.60 -2.56 -52.72
C GLU A 21 29.61 -3.50 -52.03
N PRO A 22 28.30 -3.36 -52.30
CA PRO A 22 27.28 -4.21 -51.72
C PRO A 22 27.54 -5.70 -51.97
N ILE A 23 27.49 -6.49 -50.90
CA ILE A 23 27.46 -7.96 -50.93
C ILE A 23 26.03 -8.38 -50.59
N VAL A 24 25.32 -8.94 -51.57
CA VAL A 24 23.91 -9.33 -51.45
C VAL A 24 23.75 -10.76 -51.96
N GLY A 25 23.03 -11.59 -51.21
CA GLY A 25 22.79 -12.99 -51.55
C GLY A 25 22.43 -13.82 -50.32
N GLU A 26 22.24 -15.13 -50.53
CA GLU A 26 22.06 -16.09 -49.43
C GLU A 26 23.41 -16.60 -48.93
N LEU A 27 23.46 -17.06 -47.67
CA LEU A 27 24.70 -17.55 -47.07
C LEU A 27 25.30 -18.75 -47.85
N SER A 28 24.46 -19.54 -48.52
CA SER A 28 24.87 -20.66 -49.38
C SER A 28 25.66 -20.24 -50.62
N ASP A 29 25.55 -18.98 -51.02
CA ASP A 29 26.10 -18.48 -52.28
C ASP A 29 27.58 -18.08 -52.14
N PHE A 30 28.10 -18.09 -50.91
CA PHE A 30 29.45 -17.66 -50.59
C PHE A 30 30.28 -18.80 -49.98
N SER A 31 31.60 -18.69 -50.14
CA SER A 31 32.55 -19.55 -49.43
C SER A 31 32.37 -19.44 -47.90
N PRO A 32 32.65 -20.51 -47.12
CA PRO A 32 32.50 -20.49 -45.68
C PRO A 32 33.20 -19.30 -45.03
N ALA A 33 32.49 -18.56 -44.19
CA ALA A 33 33.05 -17.42 -43.50
C ALA A 33 34.25 -17.85 -42.64
N ARG A 34 35.34 -17.08 -42.74
CA ARG A 34 36.57 -17.30 -41.97
C ARG A 34 36.70 -16.25 -40.89
N LEU A 35 37.06 -16.66 -39.68
CA LEU A 35 37.35 -15.74 -38.57
C LEU A 35 38.84 -15.63 -38.33
N ALA A 36 39.32 -14.42 -38.07
CA ALA A 36 40.70 -14.20 -37.64
C ALA A 36 40.75 -13.22 -36.47
N VAL A 37 41.67 -13.48 -35.53
CA VAL A 37 42.00 -12.58 -34.43
C VAL A 37 42.78 -11.40 -35.01
N VAL A 38 42.32 -10.17 -34.74
CA VAL A 38 42.98 -8.94 -35.20
C VAL A 38 43.59 -8.13 -34.06
N SER A 39 43.47 -8.60 -32.83
CA SER A 39 44.14 -7.97 -31.69
C SER A 39 45.66 -8.05 -31.84
N GLY A 40 46.33 -6.90 -31.79
CA GLY A 40 47.77 -6.76 -31.92
C GLY A 40 48.30 -6.87 -33.36
N SER A 41 47.45 -6.87 -34.39
CA SER A 41 47.86 -6.92 -35.79
C SER A 41 47.64 -5.61 -36.53
N ASP A 42 48.17 -5.51 -37.76
CA ASP A 42 47.99 -4.36 -38.65
C ASP A 42 46.51 -4.10 -39.03
N TRP A 43 45.63 -5.07 -38.79
CA TRP A 43 44.19 -4.95 -39.00
C TRP A 43 43.46 -4.27 -37.81
N GLU A 44 44.08 -4.16 -36.62
CA GLU A 44 43.44 -3.55 -35.43
C GLU A 44 43.02 -2.08 -35.65
N PRO A 45 43.86 -1.19 -36.25
CA PRO A 45 43.47 0.20 -36.48
C PRO A 45 42.26 0.33 -37.41
N LEU A 46 42.16 -0.54 -38.41
CA LEU A 46 41.01 -0.59 -39.30
C LEU A 46 39.74 -1.02 -38.56
N TRP A 47 39.86 -2.06 -37.73
CA TRP A 47 38.77 -2.52 -36.87
C TRP A 47 38.24 -1.39 -35.99
N ASP A 48 39.13 -0.63 -35.34
CA ASP A 48 38.75 0.49 -34.49
C ASP A 48 38.03 1.58 -35.27
N ARG A 49 38.55 1.96 -36.45
CA ARG A 49 37.95 2.96 -37.33
C ARG A 49 36.53 2.57 -37.76
N TRP A 50 36.33 1.33 -38.20
CA TRP A 50 35.03 0.88 -38.71
C TRP A 50 34.01 0.66 -37.62
N VAL A 51 34.40 0.08 -36.47
CA VAL A 51 33.50 -0.02 -35.32
C VAL A 51 33.14 1.38 -34.80
N SER A 52 34.08 2.32 -34.79
CA SER A 52 33.79 3.71 -34.42
C SER A 52 32.78 4.36 -35.35
N ARG A 53 32.91 4.13 -36.66
CA ARG A 53 32.08 4.76 -37.69
C ARG A 53 30.69 4.14 -37.81
N HIS A 54 30.57 2.81 -37.67
CA HIS A 54 29.37 2.08 -38.08
C HIS A 54 28.62 1.38 -36.94
N HIS A 55 29.26 1.13 -35.79
CA HIS A 55 28.55 0.54 -34.65
C HIS A 55 27.77 1.62 -33.89
N TYR A 56 26.52 1.34 -33.51
CA TYR A 56 25.62 2.31 -32.85
C TYR A 56 26.13 2.88 -31.50
N LEU A 57 26.97 2.12 -30.78
CA LEU A 57 27.65 2.59 -29.56
C LEU A 57 29.03 3.25 -29.81
N SER A 58 29.43 3.36 -31.08
CA SER A 58 30.75 3.79 -31.52
C SER A 58 31.90 3.01 -30.82
N HIS A 59 33.14 3.49 -30.97
CA HIS A 59 34.31 2.93 -30.32
C HIS A 59 34.73 3.80 -29.13
N GLN A 60 34.82 3.20 -27.95
CA GLN A 60 35.47 3.79 -26.78
C GLN A 60 36.56 2.82 -26.34
N ARG A 61 37.77 3.33 -26.05
CA ARG A 61 38.97 2.53 -25.73
C ARG A 61 38.64 1.48 -24.68
N LEU A 62 38.62 0.21 -25.09
CA LEU A 62 38.32 -0.92 -24.22
C LEU A 62 39.51 -1.17 -23.27
N LEU A 63 39.27 -1.11 -21.96
CA LEU A 63 40.26 -1.34 -20.90
C LEU A 63 40.18 -2.80 -20.40
N GLY A 64 41.33 -3.44 -20.20
CA GLY A 64 41.43 -4.82 -19.69
C GLY A 64 41.60 -5.89 -20.78
N HIS A 65 41.32 -7.17 -20.44
CA HIS A 65 41.38 -8.30 -21.37
C HIS A 65 40.41 -8.08 -22.53
N ARG A 66 40.93 -8.10 -23.76
CA ARG A 66 40.12 -7.89 -24.97
C ARG A 66 40.63 -8.72 -26.15
N LEU A 67 39.70 -9.26 -26.94
CA LEU A 67 39.99 -9.84 -28.25
C LEU A 67 39.07 -9.24 -29.29
N LYS A 68 39.64 -8.89 -30.44
CA LYS A 68 38.96 -8.34 -31.61
C LYS A 68 39.08 -9.34 -32.74
N TYR A 69 38.02 -9.45 -33.53
CA TYR A 69 37.93 -10.36 -34.67
C TYR A 69 37.36 -9.63 -35.88
N PHE A 70 37.86 -10.01 -37.05
CA PHE A 70 37.14 -9.85 -38.31
C PHE A 70 36.65 -11.22 -38.79
N ALA A 71 35.44 -11.23 -39.35
CA ALA A 71 34.96 -12.30 -40.19
C ALA A 71 35.12 -11.89 -41.65
N PHE A 72 35.58 -12.82 -42.48
CA PHE A 72 35.86 -12.62 -43.88
C PHE A 72 35.01 -13.58 -44.72
N LEU A 73 34.48 -13.08 -45.84
CA LEU A 73 34.13 -13.91 -46.98
C LEU A 73 35.27 -13.74 -47.97
N GLU A 74 35.95 -14.83 -48.31
CA GLU A 74 37.23 -14.80 -49.02
C GLU A 74 38.24 -13.91 -48.27
N ASP A 75 38.65 -12.79 -48.86
CA ASP A 75 39.56 -11.80 -48.25
C ASP A 75 38.87 -10.47 -47.88
N ARG A 76 37.54 -10.38 -48.05
CA ARG A 76 36.77 -9.18 -47.70
C ARG A 76 36.20 -9.28 -46.29
N PRO A 77 36.46 -8.31 -45.39
CA PRO A 77 35.83 -8.28 -44.09
C PRO A 77 34.33 -7.99 -44.21
N VAL A 78 33.51 -8.84 -43.59
CA VAL A 78 32.05 -8.75 -43.60
C VAL A 78 31.45 -8.51 -42.22
N ALA A 79 32.19 -8.79 -41.14
CA ALA A 79 31.75 -8.52 -39.78
C ALA A 79 32.92 -8.26 -38.83
N ALA A 80 32.67 -7.46 -37.79
CA ALA A 80 33.60 -7.15 -36.72
C ALA A 80 33.01 -7.55 -35.36
N LEU A 81 33.77 -8.30 -34.55
CA LEU A 81 33.36 -8.74 -33.21
C LEU A 81 34.43 -8.39 -32.18
N SER A 82 34.02 -8.12 -30.95
CA SER A 82 34.95 -8.03 -29.83
C SER A 82 34.41 -8.65 -28.55
N TRP A 83 35.36 -9.15 -27.76
CA TRP A 83 35.15 -9.68 -26.43
C TRP A 83 35.97 -8.88 -25.43
N SER A 84 35.41 -8.65 -24.26
CA SER A 84 36.07 -7.94 -23.17
C SER A 84 35.85 -8.62 -21.84
N ALA A 85 36.52 -8.13 -20.80
CA ALA A 85 36.15 -8.45 -19.42
C ALA A 85 34.65 -8.21 -19.17
N PRO A 86 34.02 -9.04 -18.33
CA PRO A 86 32.58 -8.99 -18.06
C PRO A 86 32.23 -7.87 -17.06
N ALA A 87 30.94 -7.60 -16.90
CA ALA A 87 30.46 -6.68 -15.87
C ALA A 87 30.84 -7.18 -14.46
N LEU A 88 31.46 -6.31 -13.64
CA LEU A 88 31.92 -6.66 -12.29
C LEU A 88 30.81 -7.21 -11.38
N LYS A 89 29.59 -6.69 -11.53
CA LYS A 89 28.38 -7.14 -10.84
C LYS A 89 27.24 -7.15 -11.83
N LEU A 90 26.53 -8.27 -11.90
CA LEU A 90 25.37 -8.42 -12.78
C LEU A 90 24.39 -9.38 -12.12
N ALA A 91 23.37 -8.84 -11.46
CA ALA A 91 22.47 -9.64 -10.61
C ALA A 91 21.81 -10.81 -11.36
N PRO A 92 21.33 -10.66 -12.61
CA PRO A 92 20.75 -11.79 -13.36
C PRO A 92 21.75 -12.92 -13.62
N ARG A 93 22.99 -12.61 -14.03
CA ARG A 93 24.05 -13.61 -14.19
C ARG A 93 24.42 -14.24 -12.85
N ASP A 94 24.64 -13.42 -11.83
CA ASP A 94 25.09 -13.90 -10.53
C ASP A 94 24.04 -14.85 -9.90
N CYS A 95 22.76 -14.62 -10.16
CA CYS A 95 21.68 -15.52 -9.78
C CYS A 95 21.65 -16.80 -10.64
N PHE A 96 21.78 -16.68 -11.96
CA PHE A 96 21.86 -17.84 -12.88
C PHE A 96 23.01 -18.79 -12.52
N VAL A 97 24.17 -18.24 -12.16
CA VAL A 97 25.33 -19.03 -11.73
C VAL A 97 25.11 -19.62 -10.34
N GLY A 98 24.59 -18.82 -9.41
CA GLY A 98 24.33 -19.21 -8.02
C GLY A 98 25.46 -18.84 -7.04
N TRP A 99 26.57 -18.28 -7.53
CA TRP A 99 27.79 -18.07 -6.75
C TRP A 99 27.65 -17.00 -5.65
N SER A 100 28.49 -17.10 -4.62
CA SER A 100 28.65 -16.06 -3.59
C SER A 100 29.47 -14.86 -4.11
N GLN A 101 29.51 -13.76 -3.34
CA GLN A 101 30.36 -12.62 -3.68
C GLN A 101 31.85 -12.97 -3.75
N ALA A 102 32.32 -13.86 -2.87
CA ALA A 102 33.71 -14.32 -2.85
C ALA A 102 34.02 -15.19 -4.08
N GLN A 103 33.13 -16.14 -4.40
CA GLN A 103 33.24 -16.97 -5.61
C GLN A 103 33.19 -16.13 -6.88
N ARG A 104 32.27 -15.16 -6.98
CA ARG A 104 32.24 -14.22 -8.12
C ARG A 104 33.58 -13.51 -8.26
N LYS A 105 34.14 -12.96 -7.18
CA LYS A 105 35.43 -12.27 -7.23
C LYS A 105 36.56 -13.20 -7.73
N ARG A 106 36.53 -14.48 -7.36
CA ARG A 106 37.52 -15.50 -7.76
C ARG A 106 37.37 -15.97 -9.21
N HIS A 107 36.13 -16.12 -9.69
CA HIS A 107 35.82 -16.78 -10.97
C HIS A 107 35.38 -15.83 -12.09
N LEU A 108 35.24 -14.52 -11.82
CA LEU A 108 34.76 -13.57 -12.83
C LEU A 108 35.65 -13.50 -14.09
N SER A 109 36.96 -13.76 -13.97
CA SER A 109 37.89 -13.81 -15.12
C SER A 109 37.62 -14.97 -16.09
N GLN A 110 36.78 -15.93 -15.70
CA GLN A 110 36.34 -17.07 -16.52
C GLN A 110 35.04 -16.75 -17.30
N VAL A 111 34.57 -15.51 -17.27
CA VAL A 111 33.43 -15.01 -18.07
C VAL A 111 33.94 -13.95 -19.05
N ALA A 112 33.43 -13.95 -20.29
CA ALA A 112 33.71 -12.91 -21.27
C ALA A 112 32.44 -12.22 -21.75
N ALA A 113 32.49 -10.90 -21.94
CA ALA A 113 31.38 -10.12 -22.48
C ALA A 113 31.57 -9.81 -23.96
N ASN A 114 30.57 -10.07 -24.79
CA ASN A 114 30.56 -9.61 -26.17
C ASN A 114 30.33 -8.09 -26.18
N SER A 115 31.40 -7.35 -26.46
CA SER A 115 31.43 -5.90 -26.31
C SER A 115 30.91 -5.18 -27.56
N ARG A 116 31.23 -5.69 -28.75
CA ARG A 116 30.80 -5.13 -30.03
C ARG A 116 30.52 -6.27 -30.99
N PHE A 117 29.44 -6.14 -31.75
CA PHE A 117 29.15 -6.99 -32.88
C PHE A 117 28.55 -6.14 -34.00
N LEU A 118 29.27 -6.06 -35.12
CA LEU A 118 28.91 -5.26 -36.29
C LEU A 118 28.93 -6.16 -37.52
N ILE A 119 27.81 -6.22 -38.25
CA ILE A 119 27.81 -6.62 -39.66
C ILE A 119 28.09 -5.37 -40.48
N MET A 120 28.96 -5.45 -41.47
CA MET A 120 29.34 -4.28 -42.25
C MET A 120 28.13 -3.71 -43.01
N PRO A 121 27.99 -2.38 -43.13
CA PRO A 121 26.81 -1.77 -43.76
C PRO A 121 26.57 -2.17 -45.22
N TRP A 122 27.63 -2.55 -45.93
CA TRP A 122 27.57 -3.03 -47.31
C TRP A 122 27.25 -4.53 -47.42
N VAL A 123 26.90 -5.22 -46.33
CA VAL A 123 26.60 -6.65 -46.33
C VAL A 123 25.12 -6.88 -46.04
N GLN A 124 24.43 -7.50 -47.00
CA GLN A 124 23.02 -7.87 -46.92
C GLN A 124 22.87 -9.37 -47.18
N ILE A 125 23.38 -10.16 -46.24
CA ILE A 125 23.26 -11.62 -46.26
C ILE A 125 22.43 -12.07 -45.06
N PRO A 126 21.23 -12.63 -45.27
CA PRO A 126 20.42 -13.20 -44.20
C PRO A 126 21.22 -14.24 -43.40
N ASN A 127 20.97 -14.33 -42.09
CA ASN A 127 21.58 -15.34 -41.19
C ASN A 127 23.10 -15.28 -41.01
N LEU A 128 23.82 -14.38 -41.71
CA LEU A 128 25.27 -14.23 -41.56
C LEU A 128 25.68 -13.92 -40.11
N ALA A 129 24.90 -13.11 -39.39
CA ALA A 129 25.22 -12.72 -38.02
C ALA A 129 25.21 -13.90 -37.03
N SER A 130 24.22 -14.78 -37.09
CA SER A 130 24.17 -15.97 -36.23
C SER A 130 25.24 -16.98 -36.63
N HIS A 131 25.52 -17.12 -37.94
CA HIS A 131 26.58 -17.98 -38.45
C HIS A 131 27.97 -17.53 -37.95
N VAL A 132 28.31 -16.25 -38.12
CA VAL A 132 29.57 -15.68 -37.65
C VAL A 132 29.71 -15.77 -36.13
N MET A 133 28.63 -15.54 -35.37
CA MET A 133 28.63 -15.70 -33.92
C MET A 133 28.93 -17.16 -33.52
N ALA A 134 28.30 -18.14 -34.17
CA ALA A 134 28.54 -19.56 -33.90
C ALA A 134 30.00 -19.96 -34.18
N LEU A 135 30.55 -19.54 -35.33
CA LEU A 135 31.96 -19.76 -35.66
C LEU A 135 32.90 -19.12 -34.63
N ASN A 136 32.55 -17.94 -34.12
CA ASN A 136 33.38 -17.24 -33.16
C ASN A 136 33.38 -17.92 -31.79
N ILE A 137 32.20 -18.33 -31.30
CA ILE A 137 32.08 -19.10 -30.05
C ILE A 137 32.89 -20.40 -30.12
N ALA A 138 32.86 -21.11 -31.26
CA ALA A 138 33.57 -22.38 -31.45
C ALA A 138 35.10 -22.26 -31.27
N ARG A 139 35.70 -21.09 -31.56
CA ARG A 139 37.15 -20.83 -31.40
C ARG A 139 37.50 -19.99 -30.16
N LEU A 140 36.56 -19.21 -29.64
CA LEU A 140 36.81 -18.20 -28.60
C LEU A 140 37.43 -18.79 -27.34
N ALA A 141 36.98 -19.96 -26.88
CA ALA A 141 37.51 -20.58 -25.66
C ALA A 141 39.02 -20.89 -25.77
N ALA A 142 39.47 -21.37 -26.94
CA ALA A 142 40.88 -21.65 -27.20
C ALA A 142 41.69 -20.35 -27.33
N ASP A 143 41.17 -19.38 -28.08
CA ASP A 143 41.83 -18.08 -28.26
C ASP A 143 41.97 -17.32 -26.92
N TRP A 144 40.92 -17.30 -26.11
CA TRP A 144 40.91 -16.63 -24.80
C TRP A 144 41.89 -17.29 -23.82
N ARG A 145 41.95 -18.63 -23.80
CA ARG A 145 42.92 -19.37 -22.98
C ARG A 145 44.35 -19.11 -23.44
N ARG A 146 44.60 -19.03 -24.75
CA ARG A 146 45.93 -18.71 -25.31
C ARG A 146 46.43 -17.34 -24.86
N HIS A 147 45.57 -16.32 -24.94
CA HIS A 147 45.92 -14.92 -24.69
C HIS A 147 45.90 -14.53 -23.21
N PHE A 148 44.92 -14.99 -22.43
CA PHE A 148 44.72 -14.55 -21.04
C PHE A 148 44.93 -15.63 -19.99
N LYS A 149 45.30 -16.86 -20.40
CA LYS A 149 45.50 -18.01 -19.49
C LYS A 149 44.30 -18.35 -18.61
N HIS A 150 43.09 -17.93 -19.01
CA HIS A 150 41.84 -18.25 -18.34
C HIS A 150 40.98 -19.18 -19.20
N GLN A 151 40.41 -20.21 -18.59
CA GLN A 151 39.36 -21.01 -19.20
C GLN A 151 38.04 -20.23 -19.18
N LEU A 152 37.35 -20.15 -20.31
CA LEU A 152 36.01 -19.56 -20.37
C LEU A 152 34.96 -20.61 -19.99
N LEU A 153 34.06 -20.20 -19.10
CA LEU A 153 32.92 -21.00 -18.65
C LEU A 153 31.60 -20.45 -19.21
N LEU A 154 31.48 -19.13 -19.26
CA LEU A 154 30.26 -18.42 -19.67
C LEU A 154 30.61 -17.23 -20.56
N LEU A 155 29.69 -16.89 -21.46
CA LEU A 155 29.71 -15.67 -22.24
C LEU A 155 28.48 -14.83 -21.90
N GLU A 156 28.62 -13.51 -21.86
CA GLU A 156 27.52 -12.57 -21.64
C GLU A 156 27.42 -11.55 -22.77
N THR A 157 26.21 -11.06 -23.06
CA THR A 157 26.00 -9.89 -23.92
C THR A 157 24.83 -9.05 -23.43
N PHE A 158 24.79 -7.80 -23.87
CA PHE A 158 23.73 -6.84 -23.57
C PHE A 158 23.11 -6.33 -24.87
N VAL A 159 21.82 -6.60 -25.06
CA VAL A 159 21.08 -6.15 -26.23
C VAL A 159 20.19 -4.98 -25.83
N ASP A 160 20.39 -3.83 -26.47
CA ASP A 160 19.50 -2.68 -26.30
C ASP A 160 18.28 -2.84 -27.21
N SER A 161 17.14 -3.21 -26.60
CA SER A 161 15.89 -3.50 -27.33
C SER A 161 15.31 -2.31 -28.09
N ARG A 162 15.85 -1.10 -27.87
CA ARG A 162 15.49 0.10 -28.67
C ARG A 162 16.06 0.04 -30.08
N TYR A 163 17.18 -0.66 -30.28
CA TYR A 163 17.87 -0.73 -31.57
C TYR A 163 17.82 -2.13 -32.18
N PHE A 164 17.87 -3.19 -31.37
CA PHE A 164 17.99 -4.56 -31.87
C PHE A 164 17.12 -5.55 -31.08
N LYS A 165 16.56 -6.55 -31.77
CA LYS A 165 15.74 -7.63 -31.17
C LYS A 165 16.56 -8.80 -30.61
N GLY A 166 17.89 -8.76 -30.70
CA GLY A 166 18.78 -9.84 -30.26
C GLY A 166 18.68 -11.12 -31.10
N THR A 167 18.18 -11.02 -32.34
CA THR A 167 17.85 -12.17 -33.20
C THR A 167 19.01 -13.14 -33.38
N CYS A 168 20.24 -12.64 -33.57
CA CYS A 168 21.41 -13.50 -33.75
C CYS A 168 21.75 -14.32 -32.49
N TYR A 169 21.63 -13.74 -31.29
CA TYR A 169 21.87 -14.45 -30.04
C TYR A 169 20.81 -15.53 -29.80
N LYS A 170 19.54 -15.22 -30.08
CA LYS A 170 18.42 -16.18 -30.02
C LYS A 170 18.64 -17.36 -30.97
N ALA A 171 19.06 -17.08 -32.20
CA ALA A 171 19.34 -18.09 -33.21
C ALA A 171 20.60 -18.93 -32.91
N SER A 172 21.52 -18.43 -32.07
CA SER A 172 22.75 -19.12 -31.68
C SER A 172 22.68 -19.76 -30.28
N ASN A 173 21.49 -20.19 -29.83
CA ASN A 173 21.27 -20.89 -28.55
C ASN A 173 21.69 -20.12 -27.28
N TRP A 174 21.67 -18.79 -27.29
CA TRP A 174 21.89 -18.01 -26.09
C TRP A 174 20.65 -18.00 -25.19
N LEU A 175 20.86 -18.10 -23.89
CA LEU A 175 19.83 -18.04 -22.86
C LEU A 175 19.54 -16.59 -22.49
N HIS A 176 18.28 -16.16 -22.63
CA HIS A 176 17.83 -14.88 -22.08
C HIS A 176 17.63 -15.01 -20.57
N ILE A 177 18.35 -14.21 -19.78
CA ILE A 177 18.41 -14.37 -18.31
C ILE A 177 17.87 -13.17 -17.51
N GLY A 178 17.46 -12.09 -18.16
CA GLY A 178 16.84 -10.92 -17.51
C GLY A 178 17.27 -9.59 -18.12
N HIS A 179 17.04 -8.49 -17.39
CA HIS A 179 17.34 -7.14 -17.87
C HIS A 179 18.35 -6.41 -16.96
N THR A 180 19.10 -5.47 -17.52
CA THR A 180 19.87 -4.51 -16.72
C THR A 180 18.93 -3.47 -16.09
N HIS A 181 19.35 -2.83 -15.00
CA HIS A 181 18.57 -1.76 -14.35
C HIS A 181 18.60 -0.42 -15.11
N GLY A 182 19.23 -0.32 -16.29
CA GLY A 182 19.26 0.93 -17.07
C GLY A 182 20.19 2.01 -16.51
N SER A 183 21.29 1.59 -15.88
CA SER A 183 22.34 2.49 -15.36
C SER A 183 23.66 2.25 -16.07
N THR A 184 24.42 3.31 -16.31
CA THR A 184 25.78 3.26 -16.85
C THR A 184 26.79 3.76 -15.82
N LYS A 185 28.04 3.31 -15.89
CA LYS A 185 29.10 3.75 -14.98
C LYS A 185 29.61 5.13 -15.41
N GLN A 186 29.65 6.08 -14.49
CA GLN A 186 30.25 7.42 -14.71
C GLN A 186 31.16 7.75 -13.50
N GLY A 187 32.48 7.76 -13.73
CA GLY A 187 33.47 7.96 -12.65
C GLY A 187 33.45 6.85 -11.59
N LYS A 188 33.35 7.23 -10.31
CA LYS A 188 33.20 6.31 -9.17
C LYS A 188 31.75 5.85 -8.93
N GLY A 189 30.76 6.39 -9.65
CA GLY A 189 29.34 6.11 -9.46
C GLY A 189 28.64 5.54 -10.70
N TYR A 190 27.32 5.34 -10.58
CA TYR A 190 26.45 4.93 -11.69
C TYR A 190 25.43 6.04 -11.98
N ARG A 191 25.30 6.42 -13.24
CA ARG A 191 24.24 7.31 -13.72
C ARG A 191 23.11 6.46 -14.29
N TYR A 192 21.93 6.56 -13.70
CA TYR A 192 20.72 5.99 -14.26
C TYR A 192 20.35 6.73 -15.54
N HIS A 193 20.13 6.00 -16.63
CA HIS A 193 19.69 6.55 -17.92
C HIS A 193 18.33 5.98 -18.35
N GLY A 194 17.73 5.06 -17.59
CA GLY A 194 16.35 4.61 -17.80
C GLY A 194 16.13 3.67 -18.98
N TYR A 195 17.19 3.07 -19.53
CA TYR A 195 17.08 2.17 -20.68
C TYR A 195 17.62 0.76 -20.34
N PRO A 196 16.76 -0.15 -19.86
CA PRO A 196 17.13 -1.55 -19.63
C PRO A 196 17.59 -2.24 -20.92
N LYS A 197 18.68 -3.00 -20.85
CA LYS A 197 19.15 -3.90 -21.89
C LYS A 197 18.80 -5.35 -21.53
N GLU A 198 18.39 -6.13 -22.50
CA GLU A 198 18.24 -7.59 -22.36
C GLU A 198 19.62 -8.22 -22.16
N ILE A 199 19.71 -9.18 -21.24
CA ILE A 199 20.94 -9.89 -20.91
C ILE A 199 20.81 -11.32 -21.45
N TYR A 200 21.77 -11.70 -22.29
CA TYR A 200 21.90 -13.07 -22.76
C TYR A 200 23.16 -13.72 -22.21
N LEU A 201 23.08 -15.00 -21.85
CA LEU A 201 24.20 -15.84 -21.48
C LEU A 201 24.34 -17.02 -22.44
N TYR A 202 25.58 -17.37 -22.75
CA TYR A 202 25.92 -18.62 -23.41
C TYR A 202 26.77 -19.48 -22.47
N VAL A 203 26.40 -20.75 -22.32
CA VAL A 203 27.15 -21.70 -21.52
C VAL A 203 28.19 -22.37 -22.41
N VAL A 204 29.47 -22.08 -22.16
CA VAL A 204 30.59 -22.67 -22.91
C VAL A 204 30.92 -24.06 -22.36
N GLU A 205 30.96 -24.17 -21.04
CA GLU A 205 31.25 -25.40 -20.32
C GLU A 205 29.99 -25.84 -19.55
N PRO A 206 29.26 -26.86 -20.00
CA PRO A 206 28.02 -27.30 -19.34
C PRO A 206 28.19 -27.62 -17.85
N ASP A 207 29.35 -28.17 -17.46
CA ASP A 207 29.66 -28.54 -16.07
C ASP A 207 30.34 -27.41 -15.26
N PHE A 208 30.24 -26.16 -15.74
CA PHE A 208 30.91 -25.02 -15.10
C PHE A 208 30.61 -24.86 -13.61
N ARG A 209 29.43 -25.33 -13.16
CA ARG A 209 29.00 -25.24 -11.76
C ARG A 209 29.80 -26.17 -10.85
N ALA A 210 30.16 -27.36 -11.31
CA ALA A 210 31.05 -28.25 -10.56
C ALA A 210 32.47 -27.68 -10.52
N ILE A 211 32.96 -27.14 -11.65
CA ILE A 211 34.30 -26.54 -11.77
C ILE A 211 34.53 -25.40 -10.77
N ILE A 212 33.49 -24.62 -10.47
CA ILE A 212 33.56 -23.48 -9.54
C ILE A 212 32.97 -23.78 -8.15
N ASP A 213 32.63 -25.05 -7.88
CA ASP A 213 32.02 -25.53 -6.64
C ASP A 213 30.78 -24.70 -6.23
N CYS A 214 29.79 -24.63 -7.12
CA CYS A 214 28.62 -23.78 -6.94
C CYS A 214 27.32 -24.55 -7.21
N ARG A 215 26.35 -24.40 -6.30
CA ARG A 215 24.99 -24.91 -6.49
C ARG A 215 24.10 -23.87 -7.17
N GLN A 216 23.29 -24.30 -8.14
CA GLN A 216 22.33 -23.45 -8.81
C GLN A 216 21.30 -22.91 -7.80
N LYS A 217 21.14 -21.59 -7.72
CA LYS A 217 20.02 -20.97 -7.02
C LYS A 217 18.79 -20.98 -7.94
N PRO A 218 17.56 -21.03 -7.40
CA PRO A 218 16.36 -20.88 -8.22
C PRO A 218 16.51 -19.63 -9.09
N ALA A 219 16.29 -19.76 -10.40
CA ALA A 219 16.31 -18.62 -11.29
C ALA A 219 15.34 -17.55 -10.73
N PRO A 220 15.66 -16.26 -10.81
CA PRO A 220 14.65 -15.23 -10.60
C PRO A 220 13.50 -15.56 -11.56
N ALA A 221 12.25 -15.41 -11.10
CA ALA A 221 11.11 -15.51 -12.00
C ALA A 221 11.40 -14.59 -13.20
N VAL A 222 11.28 -15.11 -14.43
CA VAL A 222 11.51 -14.36 -15.67
C VAL A 222 10.90 -12.97 -15.50
N ASP A 223 11.76 -11.96 -15.42
CA ASP A 223 11.35 -10.57 -15.30
C ASP A 223 10.34 -10.30 -16.41
N ARG A 224 9.07 -10.15 -16.04
CA ARG A 224 8.24 -9.19 -16.78
C ARG A 224 9.00 -7.88 -16.66
N PRO A 225 9.23 -7.15 -17.75
CA PRO A 225 9.89 -5.85 -17.65
C PRO A 225 9.18 -5.04 -16.57
N PRO A 226 9.90 -4.31 -15.70
CA PRO A 226 9.26 -3.35 -14.81
C PRO A 226 8.36 -2.47 -15.68
N PRO A 227 7.10 -2.20 -15.27
CA PRO A 227 6.20 -1.41 -16.09
C PRO A 227 6.92 -0.14 -16.49
N THR A 228 7.06 0.06 -17.81
CA THR A 228 7.70 1.22 -18.41
C THR A 228 7.17 2.49 -17.75
N LYS A 229 8.03 3.50 -17.58
CA LYS A 229 7.65 4.85 -17.13
C LYS A 229 6.35 5.33 -17.80
N THR A 230 6.14 4.95 -19.06
CA THR A 230 4.91 5.11 -19.87
C THR A 230 3.62 4.61 -19.22
N LYS A 231 3.60 3.54 -18.41
CA LYS A 231 2.38 3.03 -17.74
C LYS A 231 2.07 3.72 -16.41
N VAL A 232 3.08 4.23 -15.72
CA VAL A 232 2.89 5.06 -14.52
C VAL A 232 2.54 6.48 -14.95
N GLU A 233 3.19 7.02 -15.98
CA GLU A 233 2.79 8.27 -16.65
C GLU A 233 1.40 8.15 -17.26
N ALA A 234 1.03 7.02 -17.87
CA ALA A 234 -0.35 6.77 -18.32
C ALA A 234 -1.34 6.66 -17.16
N LEU A 235 -0.96 6.13 -16.00
CA LEU A 235 -1.81 6.13 -14.79
C LEU A 235 -1.94 7.53 -14.19
N VAL A 236 -0.87 8.33 -14.19
CA VAL A 236 -0.89 9.75 -13.77
C VAL A 236 -1.74 10.57 -14.73
N MET A 237 -1.62 10.36 -16.04
CA MET A 237 -2.48 11.01 -17.03
C MET A 237 -3.92 10.53 -16.94
N LEU A 238 -4.16 9.24 -16.70
CA LEU A 238 -5.50 8.71 -16.47
C LEU A 238 -6.09 9.34 -15.20
N LEU A 239 -5.30 9.52 -14.14
CA LEU A 239 -5.69 10.24 -12.92
C LEU A 239 -6.01 11.72 -13.14
N GLN A 240 -5.32 12.41 -14.05
CA GLN A 240 -5.65 13.79 -14.44
C GLN A 240 -7.00 13.89 -15.16
N HIS A 241 -7.40 12.81 -15.85
CA HIS A 241 -8.67 12.73 -16.59
C HIS A 241 -9.73 11.92 -15.84
N CYS A 242 -9.40 11.35 -14.68
CA CYS A 242 -10.37 10.72 -13.81
C CYS A 242 -11.32 11.79 -13.32
N GLN A 243 -12.59 11.59 -13.58
CA GLN A 243 -13.62 12.32 -12.87
C GLN A 243 -13.55 11.85 -11.42
N TRP A 244 -12.94 12.67 -10.56
CA TRP A 244 -13.00 12.47 -9.12
C TRP A 244 -14.47 12.41 -8.69
N HIS A 245 -14.77 11.68 -7.63
CA HIS A 245 -16.14 11.60 -7.15
C HIS A 245 -16.72 13.03 -6.97
N PRO A 246 -17.91 13.36 -7.51
CA PRO A 246 -18.37 14.74 -7.59
C PRO A 246 -18.41 15.48 -6.24
N GLN A 247 -18.74 14.78 -5.17
CA GLN A 247 -18.71 15.35 -3.81
C GLN A 247 -17.29 15.67 -3.33
N LEU A 248 -16.26 14.93 -3.77
CA LEU A 248 -14.86 15.24 -3.45
C LEU A 248 -14.41 16.54 -4.12
N ALA A 249 -14.81 16.73 -5.38
CA ALA A 249 -14.49 17.94 -6.12
C ALA A 249 -15.24 19.17 -5.56
N ALA A 250 -16.52 18.98 -5.22
CA ALA A 250 -17.35 20.02 -4.62
C ALA A 250 -16.85 20.43 -3.22
N ASP A 251 -16.49 19.48 -2.37
CA ASP A 251 -15.95 19.74 -1.02
C ASP A 251 -14.66 20.57 -1.03
N LEU A 252 -13.88 20.48 -2.11
CA LEU A 252 -12.57 21.08 -2.25
C LEU A 252 -12.54 22.32 -3.16
N ASN A 253 -13.67 22.68 -3.80
CA ASN A 253 -13.81 23.81 -4.73
C ASN A 253 -12.70 23.89 -5.79
N LEU A 254 -12.38 22.74 -6.40
CA LEU A 254 -11.20 22.56 -7.26
C LEU A 254 -11.41 23.16 -8.64
N ASP A 255 -10.39 23.84 -9.16
CA ASP A 255 -10.27 24.15 -10.58
C ASP A 255 -9.50 23.05 -11.35
N LYS A 256 -9.23 23.28 -12.65
CA LYS A 256 -8.55 22.31 -13.50
C LYS A 256 -7.08 22.10 -13.13
N ASP A 257 -6.40 23.14 -12.67
CA ASP A 257 -4.99 23.09 -12.26
C ASP A 257 -4.87 22.39 -10.89
N ASP A 258 -5.85 22.59 -10.00
CA ASP A 258 -5.97 21.89 -8.73
C ASP A 258 -6.16 20.37 -8.92
N ILE A 259 -6.94 19.95 -9.92
CA ILE A 259 -7.13 18.54 -10.27
C ILE A 259 -5.80 17.90 -10.72
N GLU A 260 -4.99 18.62 -11.52
CA GLU A 260 -3.67 18.13 -11.93
C GLU A 260 -2.72 18.02 -10.74
N ALA A 261 -2.72 19.02 -9.84
CA ALA A 261 -1.93 19.01 -8.62
C ALA A 261 -2.33 17.83 -7.71
N MET A 262 -3.63 17.57 -7.55
CA MET A 262 -4.13 16.42 -6.78
C MET A 262 -3.70 15.08 -7.36
N ALA A 263 -3.68 14.92 -8.68
CA ALA A 263 -3.23 13.67 -9.31
C ALA A 263 -1.74 13.40 -9.02
N LYS A 264 -0.88 14.43 -9.14
CA LYS A 264 0.56 14.33 -8.80
C LYS A 264 0.78 14.04 -7.32
N GLU A 265 -0.01 14.68 -6.47
CA GLU A 265 0.06 14.51 -5.03
C GLU A 265 -0.44 13.14 -4.58
N LEU A 266 -1.46 12.56 -5.23
CA LEU A 266 -1.92 11.19 -4.96
C LEU A 266 -0.83 10.16 -5.25
N VAL A 267 -0.10 10.34 -6.35
CA VAL A 267 1.03 9.47 -6.69
C VAL A 267 2.16 9.62 -5.66
N SER A 268 2.49 10.85 -5.29
CA SER A 268 3.51 11.14 -4.27
C SER A 268 3.12 10.58 -2.90
N PHE A 269 1.85 10.71 -2.51
CA PHE A 269 1.30 10.12 -1.29
C PHE A 269 1.40 8.59 -1.30
N HIS A 270 1.02 7.94 -2.41
CA HIS A 270 1.11 6.49 -2.52
C HIS A 270 2.57 5.97 -2.49
N GLN A 271 3.53 6.75 -3.01
CA GLN A 271 4.97 6.42 -2.95
C GLN A 271 5.48 6.24 -1.52
N LEU A 272 4.92 6.96 -0.55
CA LEU A 272 5.30 6.87 0.87
C LEU A 272 5.04 5.49 1.48
N PHE A 273 4.25 4.63 0.81
CA PHE A 273 3.94 3.28 1.25
C PHE A 273 4.65 2.18 0.45
N HIS A 274 5.54 2.55 -0.47
CA HIS A 274 6.16 1.60 -1.40
C HIS A 274 6.98 0.51 -0.72
N ASP A 275 7.61 0.83 0.41
CA ASP A 275 8.42 -0.10 1.21
C ASP A 275 7.59 -1.20 1.88
N ALA A 276 6.28 -0.99 2.02
CA ALA A 276 5.39 -2.03 2.56
C ALA A 276 5.07 -3.13 1.53
N PHE A 277 5.35 -2.92 0.24
CA PHE A 277 5.09 -3.90 -0.80
C PHE A 277 6.29 -4.82 -1.05
N GLY A 278 6.03 -6.10 -1.27
CA GLY A 278 7.09 -7.07 -1.54
C GLY A 278 7.74 -6.96 -2.93
N ARG A 279 7.13 -6.27 -3.90
CA ARG A 279 7.62 -6.13 -5.28
C ARG A 279 7.21 -4.79 -5.89
N ILE A 280 7.98 -4.29 -6.84
CA ILE A 280 7.75 -3.01 -7.50
C ILE A 280 6.46 -3.00 -8.35
N GLU A 281 6.05 -4.14 -8.92
CA GLU A 281 4.82 -4.23 -9.71
C GLU A 281 3.56 -4.01 -8.87
N HIS A 282 3.64 -4.29 -7.57
CA HIS A 282 2.55 -4.03 -6.63
C HIS A 282 2.28 -2.53 -6.46
N HIS A 283 3.27 -1.67 -6.72
CA HIS A 283 3.10 -0.22 -6.67
C HIS A 283 2.03 0.24 -7.68
N ARG A 284 2.02 -0.37 -8.88
CA ARG A 284 1.03 -0.09 -9.91
C ARG A 284 -0.36 -0.57 -9.51
N LEU A 285 -0.46 -1.77 -8.95
CA LEU A 285 -1.73 -2.34 -8.49
C LEU A 285 -2.31 -1.53 -7.32
N GLY A 286 -1.46 -1.14 -6.37
CA GLY A 286 -1.85 -0.33 -5.23
C GLY A 286 -2.30 1.08 -5.61
N LEU A 287 -1.55 1.74 -6.50
CA LEU A 287 -1.94 3.06 -7.01
C LEU A 287 -3.27 2.98 -7.74
N ALA A 288 -3.42 2.05 -8.69
CA ALA A 288 -4.68 1.86 -9.40
C ALA A 288 -5.86 1.56 -8.47
N TYR A 289 -5.63 0.74 -7.42
CA TYR A 289 -6.66 0.46 -6.43
C TYR A 289 -7.09 1.70 -5.66
N LEU A 290 -6.12 2.50 -5.16
CA LEU A 290 -6.41 3.77 -4.48
C LEU A 290 -7.11 4.77 -5.40
N SER A 291 -6.65 4.89 -6.64
CA SER A 291 -7.26 5.74 -7.68
C SER A 291 -8.72 5.35 -7.95
N GLY A 292 -9.00 4.06 -8.09
CA GLY A 292 -10.36 3.57 -8.31
C GLY A 292 -11.28 3.72 -7.12
N LEU A 293 -10.77 3.73 -5.88
CA LEU A 293 -11.58 4.11 -4.71
C LEU A 293 -11.94 5.59 -4.74
N MET A 294 -11.05 6.45 -5.23
CA MET A 294 -11.22 7.90 -5.27
C MET A 294 -11.97 8.43 -6.50
N SER A 295 -12.17 7.62 -7.53
CA SER A 295 -12.87 8.02 -8.75
C SER A 295 -14.39 8.07 -8.57
N ASN A 296 -15.08 8.57 -9.59
CA ASN A 296 -16.54 8.55 -9.69
C ASN A 296 -17.11 7.19 -10.17
N ALA A 297 -16.29 6.14 -10.26
CA ALA A 297 -16.73 4.82 -10.68
C ALA A 297 -17.85 4.30 -9.78
N GLU A 298 -18.96 3.85 -10.38
CA GLU A 298 -20.10 3.30 -9.64
C GLU A 298 -19.73 2.01 -8.88
N ALA A 299 -18.84 1.20 -9.44
CA ALA A 299 -18.44 -0.08 -8.88
C ALA A 299 -16.98 -0.03 -8.36
N LYS A 300 -16.80 0.12 -7.05
CA LYS A 300 -15.47 0.24 -6.40
C LYS A 300 -14.93 -1.09 -5.88
N SER A 301 -15.05 -2.15 -6.70
CA SER A 301 -14.53 -3.49 -6.39
C SER A 301 -13.24 -3.79 -7.19
N ALA A 302 -12.52 -4.85 -6.85
CA ALA A 302 -11.20 -5.13 -7.42
C ALA A 302 -11.20 -5.36 -8.94
N GLU A 303 -12.27 -5.94 -9.49
CA GLU A 303 -12.38 -6.22 -10.92
C GLU A 303 -12.72 -4.96 -11.75
N PRO A 304 -13.78 -4.20 -11.45
CA PRO A 304 -14.07 -2.92 -12.10
C PRO A 304 -12.86 -1.97 -12.08
N ILE A 305 -12.22 -1.79 -10.92
CA ILE A 305 -11.05 -0.92 -10.81
C ILE A 305 -9.89 -1.41 -11.70
N ALA A 306 -9.65 -2.71 -11.77
CA ALA A 306 -8.62 -3.24 -12.66
C ALA A 306 -8.95 -3.09 -14.15
N LEU A 307 -10.23 -3.12 -14.53
CA LEU A 307 -10.65 -2.90 -15.92
C LEU A 307 -10.51 -1.43 -16.33
N GLU A 308 -10.86 -0.52 -15.43
CA GLU A 308 -10.85 0.93 -15.68
C GLU A 308 -9.43 1.52 -15.63
N PHE A 309 -8.65 1.19 -14.60
CA PHE A 309 -7.34 1.82 -14.36
C PHE A 309 -6.16 1.02 -14.90
N LEU A 310 -6.36 -0.24 -15.29
CA LEU A 310 -5.29 -1.13 -15.75
C LEU A 310 -5.63 -1.77 -17.10
N ASP A 311 -5.90 -3.07 -17.10
CA ASP A 311 -6.20 -3.87 -18.28
C ASP A 311 -6.90 -5.17 -17.86
N LYS A 312 -7.64 -5.80 -18.79
CA LYS A 312 -8.35 -7.06 -18.56
C LYS A 312 -7.45 -8.19 -18.02
N LYS A 313 -6.16 -8.19 -18.37
CA LYS A 313 -5.18 -9.20 -17.90
C LYS A 313 -4.76 -8.95 -16.45
N SER A 314 -5.01 -7.76 -15.90
CA SER A 314 -4.64 -7.34 -14.56
C SER A 314 -5.69 -7.67 -13.50
N VAL A 315 -6.93 -8.03 -13.86
CA VAL A 315 -8.01 -8.40 -12.92
C VAL A 315 -7.55 -9.48 -11.93
N ARG A 316 -6.96 -10.58 -12.44
CA ARG A 316 -6.45 -11.65 -11.58
C ARG A 316 -5.30 -11.18 -10.68
N SER A 317 -4.45 -10.29 -11.18
CA SER A 317 -3.34 -9.73 -10.42
C SER A 317 -3.84 -8.81 -9.29
N MET A 318 -4.88 -8.01 -9.53
CA MET A 318 -5.52 -7.18 -8.51
C MET A 318 -6.19 -8.03 -7.41
N GLN A 319 -6.90 -9.08 -7.79
CA GLN A 319 -7.48 -10.03 -6.82
C GLN A 319 -6.40 -10.69 -5.96
N MET A 320 -5.29 -11.12 -6.58
CA MET A 320 -4.15 -11.72 -5.85
C MET A 320 -3.38 -10.70 -5.02
N PHE A 321 -3.31 -9.45 -5.47
CA PHE A 321 -2.73 -8.34 -4.71
C PHE A 321 -3.49 -8.10 -3.41
N MET A 322 -4.82 -8.15 -3.44
CA MET A 322 -5.62 -8.05 -2.22
C MET A 322 -5.57 -9.34 -1.39
N LYS A 323 -5.43 -10.53 -2.00
CA LYS A 323 -5.50 -11.80 -1.26
C LYS A 323 -4.16 -12.31 -0.71
N ASN A 324 -3.16 -12.48 -1.58
CA ASN A 324 -2.01 -13.38 -1.35
C ASN A 324 -0.64 -12.71 -1.50
N TYR A 325 -0.52 -11.63 -2.26
CA TYR A 325 0.80 -11.02 -2.50
C TYR A 325 1.42 -10.51 -1.19
N ARG A 326 2.76 -10.55 -1.12
CA ARG A 326 3.53 -10.12 0.05
C ARG A 326 3.33 -8.62 0.28
N TRP A 327 2.88 -8.29 1.48
CA TRP A 327 2.57 -6.94 1.93
C TRP A 327 2.78 -6.90 3.45
N ASP A 328 3.64 -5.99 3.91
CA ASP A 328 3.80 -5.67 5.31
C ASP A 328 2.67 -4.73 5.77
N HIS A 329 1.59 -5.32 6.27
CA HIS A 329 0.43 -4.57 6.78
C HIS A 329 0.82 -3.66 7.95
N GLY A 330 1.73 -4.11 8.82
CA GLY A 330 2.16 -3.35 9.98
C GLY A 330 2.96 -2.11 9.57
N ALA A 331 3.88 -2.24 8.60
CA ALA A 331 4.64 -1.10 8.08
C ALA A 331 3.73 -0.06 7.41
N MET A 332 2.74 -0.51 6.63
CA MET A 332 1.78 0.41 5.99
C MET A 332 0.91 1.14 7.03
N GLN A 333 0.40 0.42 8.03
CA GLN A 333 -0.39 1.02 9.10
C GLN A 333 0.43 2.01 9.93
N ARG A 334 1.68 1.68 10.26
CA ARG A 334 2.60 2.59 10.96
C ARG A 334 2.85 3.86 10.15
N SER A 335 3.17 3.74 8.86
CA SER A 335 3.41 4.90 7.98
C SER A 335 2.18 5.82 7.89
N HIS A 336 0.98 5.22 7.79
CA HIS A 336 -0.28 5.95 7.83
C HIS A 336 -0.46 6.70 9.16
N GLN A 337 -0.23 6.02 10.28
CA GLN A 337 -0.36 6.58 11.62
C GLN A 337 0.67 7.70 11.89
N ASP A 338 1.93 7.53 11.48
CA ASP A 338 2.99 8.54 11.62
C ASP A 338 2.62 9.84 10.89
N MET A 339 2.16 9.72 9.65
CA MET A 339 1.72 10.86 8.86
C MET A 339 0.45 11.50 9.43
N LEU A 340 -0.53 10.70 9.83
CA LEU A 340 -1.78 11.22 10.38
C LEU A 340 -1.55 11.94 11.71
N ALA A 341 -0.71 11.40 12.58
CA ALA A 341 -0.31 12.05 13.83
C ALA A 341 0.34 13.42 13.56
N THR A 342 1.21 13.51 12.55
CA THR A 342 1.84 14.79 12.16
C THR A 342 0.80 15.85 11.77
N LEU A 343 -0.32 15.44 11.15
CA LEU A 343 -1.38 16.36 10.74
C LEU A 343 -2.32 16.76 11.88
N ILE A 344 -2.77 15.79 12.69
CA ILE A 344 -3.92 16.02 13.59
C ILE A 344 -3.66 15.75 15.08
N ALA A 345 -2.47 15.27 15.48
CA ALA A 345 -2.22 14.99 16.90
C ALA A 345 -2.39 16.24 17.79
N SER A 346 -3.12 16.09 18.90
CA SER A 346 -3.43 17.16 19.85
C SER A 346 -3.69 16.57 21.24
N PRO A 347 -3.11 17.10 22.34
CA PRO A 347 -3.34 16.59 23.68
C PRO A 347 -4.80 16.62 24.14
N ALA A 348 -5.60 17.54 23.59
CA ALA A 348 -7.03 17.67 23.93
C ALA A 348 -7.94 16.73 23.12
N ALA A 349 -7.37 15.92 22.23
CA ALA A 349 -8.11 15.08 21.28
C ALA A 349 -8.89 13.93 21.94
N MET A 350 -9.70 13.27 21.11
CA MET A 350 -10.47 12.09 21.44
C MET A 350 -10.10 10.91 20.53
N ILE A 351 -9.82 9.74 21.14
CA ILE A 351 -9.81 8.45 20.44
C ILE A 351 -11.22 7.87 20.54
N THR A 352 -11.89 7.59 19.43
CA THR A 352 -13.26 7.04 19.44
C THR A 352 -13.27 5.60 18.94
N VAL A 353 -13.95 4.72 19.67
CA VAL A 353 -14.25 3.36 19.21
C VAL A 353 -15.69 3.28 18.73
N ASP A 354 -15.86 2.70 17.54
CA ASP A 354 -17.17 2.48 16.95
C ASP A 354 -17.15 1.21 16.08
N SER A 355 -18.32 0.67 15.76
CA SER A 355 -18.47 -0.46 14.86
C SER A 355 -19.29 -0.09 13.63
N SER A 356 -18.87 -0.59 12.46
CA SER A 356 -19.63 -0.44 11.23
C SER A 356 -19.91 -1.81 10.62
N ASP A 357 -21.16 -1.98 10.16
CA ASP A 357 -21.62 -3.21 9.53
C ASP A 357 -21.72 -3.05 8.01
N PHE A 358 -21.48 -4.15 7.30
CA PHE A 358 -21.41 -4.24 5.84
C PHE A 358 -22.29 -5.40 5.36
N ALA A 359 -23.43 -5.09 4.74
CA ALA A 359 -24.36 -6.11 4.25
C ALA A 359 -23.69 -6.97 3.15
N LYS A 360 -23.94 -8.28 3.18
CA LYS A 360 -23.41 -9.24 2.19
C LYS A 360 -24.47 -10.26 1.82
N LYS A 361 -24.55 -10.62 0.53
CA LYS A 361 -25.50 -11.65 0.05
C LYS A 361 -24.94 -13.08 0.13
N GLY A 362 -23.63 -13.26 0.05
CA GLY A 362 -22.98 -14.57 0.01
C GLY A 362 -22.62 -15.18 1.37
N LYS A 363 -22.36 -16.48 1.35
CA LYS A 363 -21.88 -17.27 2.50
C LYS A 363 -20.38 -17.54 2.45
N GLU A 364 -19.59 -16.80 1.66
CA GLU A 364 -18.16 -17.10 1.50
C GLU A 364 -17.24 -16.06 2.13
N SER A 365 -17.67 -14.81 2.25
CA SER A 365 -16.86 -13.74 2.84
C SER A 365 -16.51 -14.00 4.31
N VAL A 366 -15.24 -13.83 4.66
CA VAL A 366 -14.73 -13.99 6.02
C VAL A 366 -15.53 -13.22 7.07
N GLY A 367 -15.87 -13.82 8.20
CA GLY A 367 -16.62 -13.16 9.28
C GLY A 367 -18.08 -12.82 8.97
N VAL A 368 -18.62 -13.19 7.81
CA VAL A 368 -20.04 -12.97 7.48
C VAL A 368 -20.94 -13.90 8.32
N ALA A 369 -22.02 -13.36 8.88
CA ALA A 369 -23.06 -14.13 9.55
C ALA A 369 -24.38 -13.34 9.55
N ARG A 370 -25.50 -14.03 9.83
CA ARG A 370 -26.75 -13.35 10.17
C ARG A 370 -26.64 -12.73 11.56
N GLN A 371 -26.51 -11.41 11.60
CA GLN A 371 -26.39 -10.63 12.82
C GLN A 371 -27.09 -9.28 12.64
N TYR A 372 -27.29 -8.53 13.71
CA TYR A 372 -27.86 -7.19 13.58
C TYR A 372 -26.93 -6.33 12.72
N CYS A 373 -27.47 -5.78 11.64
CA CYS A 373 -26.75 -4.94 10.69
C CYS A 373 -27.26 -3.51 10.83
N GLY A 374 -26.47 -2.63 11.45
CA GLY A 374 -26.83 -1.24 11.67
C GLY A 374 -27.15 -0.50 10.36
N ALA A 375 -26.48 -0.84 9.26
CA ALA A 375 -26.73 -0.25 7.95
C ALA A 375 -28.12 -0.56 7.38
N VAL A 376 -28.74 -1.68 7.77
CA VAL A 376 -30.06 -2.11 7.30
C VAL A 376 -31.11 -2.04 8.42
N GLY A 377 -30.71 -1.70 9.64
CA GLY A 377 -31.58 -1.58 10.82
C GLY A 377 -32.18 -2.91 11.31
N LYS A 378 -31.75 -4.06 10.79
CA LYS A 378 -32.35 -5.38 11.06
C LYS A 378 -31.30 -6.50 11.08
N VAL A 379 -31.72 -7.70 11.50
CA VAL A 379 -30.89 -8.91 11.42
C VAL A 379 -30.76 -9.34 9.97
N GLU A 380 -29.55 -9.20 9.43
CA GLU A 380 -29.23 -9.49 8.04
C GLU A 380 -27.88 -10.19 7.94
N ASN A 381 -27.61 -10.84 6.81
CA ASN A 381 -26.29 -11.38 6.55
C ASN A 381 -25.29 -10.23 6.32
N CYS A 382 -24.35 -10.04 7.23
CA CYS A 382 -23.38 -8.95 7.17
C CYS A 382 -22.04 -9.31 7.81
N GLN A 383 -21.01 -8.52 7.48
CA GLN A 383 -19.74 -8.45 8.20
C GLN A 383 -19.79 -7.24 9.13
N SER A 384 -19.02 -7.28 10.22
CA SER A 384 -18.91 -6.16 11.16
C SER A 384 -17.44 -5.88 11.44
N GLY A 385 -17.02 -4.62 11.31
CA GLY A 385 -15.69 -4.16 11.68
C GLY A 385 -15.75 -3.29 12.93
N VAL A 386 -14.76 -3.43 13.81
CA VAL A 386 -14.50 -2.49 14.90
C VAL A 386 -13.40 -1.53 14.44
N PHE A 387 -13.63 -0.24 14.60
CA PHE A 387 -12.75 0.83 14.10
C PHE A 387 -12.38 1.77 15.24
N LEU A 388 -11.17 2.32 15.14
CA LEU A 388 -10.75 3.48 15.93
C LEU A 388 -10.64 4.71 15.04
N GLY A 389 -11.28 5.78 15.49
CA GLY A 389 -11.14 7.12 14.96
C GLY A 389 -10.36 8.00 15.93
N TYR A 390 -9.79 9.08 15.40
CA TYR A 390 -9.14 10.12 16.17
C TYR A 390 -9.69 11.47 15.71
N SER A 391 -10.06 12.31 16.67
CA SER A 391 -10.68 13.61 16.43
C SER A 391 -9.96 14.68 17.25
N SER A 392 -9.60 15.77 16.60
CA SER A 392 -8.95 16.94 17.20
C SER A 392 -9.49 18.24 16.61
N ASP A 393 -9.06 19.36 17.16
CA ASP A 393 -9.23 20.70 16.60
C ASP A 393 -8.58 20.87 15.21
N LYS A 394 -7.56 20.05 14.89
CA LYS A 394 -6.84 20.07 13.61
C LYS A 394 -7.49 19.22 12.52
N GLY A 395 -8.39 18.31 12.88
CA GLY A 395 -9.03 17.38 11.96
C GLY A 395 -9.27 16.00 12.57
N TYR A 396 -9.68 15.06 11.73
CA TYR A 396 -10.08 13.72 12.15
C TYR A 396 -9.68 12.65 11.13
N GLY A 397 -9.54 11.40 11.58
CA GLY A 397 -9.20 10.27 10.71
C GLY A 397 -9.27 8.91 11.42
N LEU A 398 -9.18 7.83 10.65
CA LEU A 398 -9.20 6.46 11.18
C LEU A 398 -7.78 5.95 11.50
N LEU A 399 -7.61 5.32 12.66
CA LEU A 399 -6.31 4.86 13.18
C LEU A 399 -6.06 3.37 12.95
N GLY A 400 -7.11 2.56 13.06
CA GLY A 400 -7.00 1.10 13.07
C GLY A 400 -8.37 0.44 12.98
N CYS A 401 -8.40 -0.81 12.54
CA CYS A 401 -9.60 -1.61 12.57
C CYS A 401 -9.28 -3.10 12.68
N ARG A 402 -10.28 -3.86 13.11
CA ARG A 402 -10.27 -5.32 13.03
C ARG A 402 -11.65 -5.83 12.64
N LEU A 403 -11.66 -6.84 11.77
CA LEU A 403 -12.87 -7.59 11.50
C LEU A 403 -13.33 -8.35 12.77
N TYR A 404 -14.62 -8.25 13.10
CA TYR A 404 -15.25 -9.09 14.11
C TYR A 404 -15.59 -10.45 13.50
N MET A 405 -15.14 -11.52 14.17
CA MET A 405 -15.42 -12.91 13.79
C MET A 405 -16.47 -13.48 14.75
N PRO A 406 -17.71 -13.73 14.28
CA PRO A 406 -18.75 -14.32 15.11
C PRO A 406 -18.34 -15.69 15.66
N ARG A 407 -18.81 -16.05 16.87
CA ARG A 407 -18.47 -17.32 17.53
C ARG A 407 -18.72 -18.55 16.66
N SER A 408 -19.74 -18.51 15.81
CA SER A 408 -20.06 -19.58 14.86
C SER A 408 -18.93 -19.92 13.88
N TRP A 409 -18.02 -18.99 13.58
CA TRP A 409 -16.88 -19.22 12.70
C TRP A 409 -15.78 -20.11 13.29
N PHE A 410 -15.80 -20.34 14.60
CA PHE A 410 -14.81 -21.14 15.31
C PHE A 410 -15.28 -22.59 15.55
N SER A 411 -16.41 -22.99 14.96
CA SER A 411 -16.86 -24.38 15.00
C SER A 411 -16.01 -25.28 14.06
N LYS A 412 -16.08 -26.60 14.26
CA LYS A 412 -15.35 -27.56 13.43
C LYS A 412 -15.78 -27.50 11.97
N GLU A 413 -17.07 -27.30 11.72
CA GLU A 413 -17.67 -27.22 10.38
C GLU A 413 -17.15 -26.02 9.57
N GLN A 414 -16.63 -24.97 10.23
CA GLN A 414 -16.10 -23.77 9.57
C GLN A 414 -14.59 -23.81 9.35
N GLN A 415 -13.90 -24.90 9.75
CA GLN A 415 -12.43 -24.99 9.70
C GLN A 415 -11.89 -24.87 8.26
N GLU A 416 -12.47 -25.60 7.31
CA GLU A 416 -12.05 -25.53 5.89
C GLU A 416 -12.23 -24.12 5.33
N ARG A 417 -13.36 -23.49 5.66
CA ARG A 417 -13.66 -22.12 5.22
C ARG A 417 -12.74 -21.08 5.84
N ARG A 418 -12.35 -21.24 7.12
CA ARG A 418 -11.33 -20.39 7.76
C ARG A 418 -9.98 -20.53 7.04
N LYS A 419 -9.57 -21.75 6.71
CA LYS A 419 -8.34 -22.02 5.96
C LYS A 419 -8.38 -21.42 4.55
N ALA A 420 -9.46 -21.62 3.81
CA ALA A 420 -9.64 -21.09 2.45
C ALA A 420 -9.62 -19.55 2.40
N ASN A 421 -10.11 -18.91 3.46
CA ASN A 421 -10.12 -17.47 3.65
C ASN A 421 -8.88 -16.91 4.36
N LEU A 422 -7.88 -17.73 4.66
CA LEU A 422 -6.61 -17.32 5.28
C LEU A 422 -6.81 -16.61 6.63
N VAL A 423 -7.80 -17.07 7.42
CA VAL A 423 -7.97 -16.60 8.80
C VAL A 423 -6.75 -17.05 9.62
N PRO A 424 -6.11 -16.16 10.41
CA PRO A 424 -4.97 -16.54 11.24
C PRO A 424 -5.30 -17.73 12.16
N GLU A 425 -4.36 -18.67 12.30
CA GLU A 425 -4.59 -19.92 13.03
C GLU A 425 -4.74 -19.69 14.54
N GLU A 426 -4.01 -18.70 15.05
CA GLU A 426 -4.02 -18.22 16.43
C GLU A 426 -5.24 -17.35 16.78
N LEU A 427 -6.06 -16.98 15.79
CA LEU A 427 -7.23 -16.15 16.04
C LEU A 427 -8.26 -16.92 16.87
N VAL A 428 -8.66 -16.33 18.00
CA VAL A 428 -9.73 -16.84 18.88
C VAL A 428 -10.96 -15.93 18.84
N PHE A 429 -12.09 -16.43 19.33
CA PHE A 429 -13.29 -15.62 19.47
C PHE A 429 -13.06 -14.48 20.46
N GLU A 430 -13.41 -13.27 20.05
CA GLU A 430 -13.38 -12.07 20.88
C GLU A 430 -14.62 -11.23 20.62
N THR A 431 -15.19 -10.65 21.67
CA THR A 431 -16.31 -9.70 21.56
C THR A 431 -15.85 -8.40 20.91
N LYS A 432 -16.78 -7.61 20.37
CA LYS A 432 -16.45 -6.27 19.81
C LYS A 432 -15.74 -5.41 20.87
N GLN A 433 -16.16 -5.46 22.12
CA GLN A 433 -15.58 -4.73 23.25
C GLN A 433 -14.13 -5.14 23.52
N GLN A 434 -13.83 -6.43 23.51
CA GLN A 434 -12.45 -6.93 23.66
C GLN A 434 -11.56 -6.46 22.51
N ILE A 435 -12.08 -6.48 21.27
CA ILE A 435 -11.37 -5.96 20.09
C ILE A 435 -11.11 -4.45 20.24
N GLY A 436 -12.13 -3.68 20.61
CA GLY A 436 -12.02 -2.25 20.81
C GLY A 436 -10.97 -1.89 21.86
N LEU A 437 -10.96 -2.60 22.98
CA LEU A 437 -9.98 -2.41 24.05
C LEU A 437 -8.55 -2.72 23.58
N LYS A 438 -8.35 -3.82 22.85
CA LYS A 438 -7.04 -4.17 22.28
C LYS A 438 -6.54 -3.09 21.32
N LEU A 439 -7.39 -2.64 20.39
CA LEU A 439 -7.04 -1.57 19.47
C LEU A 439 -6.66 -0.28 20.22
N ILE A 440 -7.39 0.08 21.30
CA ILE A 440 -7.08 1.28 22.10
C ILE A 440 -5.71 1.14 22.74
N HIS A 441 -5.39 -0.01 23.34
CA HIS A 441 -4.08 -0.27 23.93
C HIS A 441 -2.95 -0.28 22.90
N GLU A 442 -3.17 -0.87 21.72
CA GLU A 442 -2.20 -0.85 20.62
C GLU A 442 -1.89 0.58 20.17
N ILE A 443 -2.92 1.42 20.00
CA ILE A 443 -2.74 2.84 19.64
C ILE A 443 -2.06 3.61 20.78
N ALA A 444 -2.47 3.42 22.03
CA ALA A 444 -1.84 4.07 23.17
C ALA A 444 -0.34 3.72 23.28
N ALA A 445 0.02 2.45 23.06
CA ALA A 445 1.41 1.98 23.08
C ALA A 445 2.29 2.62 22.00
N THR A 446 1.68 3.19 20.94
CA THR A 446 2.45 3.90 19.91
C THR A 446 3.01 5.24 20.38
N ASN A 447 2.43 5.85 21.43
CA ASN A 447 2.72 7.22 21.92
C ASN A 447 2.61 8.34 20.86
N ARG A 448 1.94 8.09 19.72
CA ARG A 448 1.80 9.05 18.61
C ARG A 448 0.57 9.94 18.71
N PHE A 449 -0.48 9.42 19.33
CA PHE A 449 -1.80 10.04 19.42
C PHE A 449 -2.11 10.40 20.87
N PRO A 450 -1.57 11.52 21.39
CA PRO A 450 -1.96 12.00 22.70
C PRO A 450 -3.47 12.28 22.67
N ALA A 451 -4.16 11.98 23.77
CA ALA A 451 -5.59 12.22 23.88
C ALA A 451 -5.92 12.57 25.31
N LYS A 452 -7.00 13.32 25.50
CA LYS A 452 -7.64 13.56 26.80
C LYS A 452 -8.88 12.68 26.96
N TRP A 453 -9.51 12.35 25.83
CA TRP A 453 -10.81 11.69 25.80
C TRP A 453 -10.79 10.34 25.07
N ILE A 454 -11.64 9.42 25.53
CA ILE A 454 -12.05 8.22 24.80
C ILE A 454 -13.54 8.32 24.47
N GLY A 455 -13.89 8.34 23.20
CA GLY A 455 -15.28 8.26 22.74
C GLY A 455 -15.72 6.81 22.55
N ALA A 456 -16.97 6.50 22.87
CA ALA A 456 -17.55 5.18 22.59
C ALA A 456 -19.02 5.30 22.19
N ASP A 457 -19.47 4.46 21.25
CA ASP A 457 -20.89 4.32 20.91
C ASP A 457 -21.68 3.58 22.03
N ALA A 458 -22.98 3.38 21.82
CA ALA A 458 -23.83 2.70 22.80
C ALA A 458 -23.59 1.19 22.92
N ALA A 459 -23.04 0.55 21.90
CA ALA A 459 -22.67 -0.87 21.94
C ALA A 459 -21.45 -1.13 22.82
N PHE A 460 -20.53 -0.16 22.90
CA PHE A 460 -19.38 -0.18 23.81
C PHE A 460 -19.72 0.44 25.17
N GLY A 461 -20.35 1.61 25.19
CA GLY A 461 -20.59 2.38 26.42
C GLY A 461 -21.62 1.81 27.38
N SER A 462 -22.47 0.88 26.92
CA SER A 462 -23.40 0.16 27.80
C SER A 462 -22.74 -1.02 28.53
N ASP A 463 -21.48 -1.35 28.23
CA ASP A 463 -20.72 -2.42 28.87
C ASP A 463 -19.84 -1.84 29.99
N ILE A 464 -20.23 -2.10 31.23
CA ILE A 464 -19.51 -1.59 32.41
C ILE A 464 -18.11 -2.20 32.53
N ASP A 465 -17.90 -3.46 32.11
CA ASP A 465 -16.57 -4.09 32.18
C ASP A 465 -15.62 -3.47 31.16
N PHE A 466 -16.13 -3.17 29.96
CA PHE A 466 -15.40 -2.39 28.97
C PHE A 466 -15.00 -1.02 29.52
N LEU A 467 -15.93 -0.26 30.10
CA LEU A 467 -15.65 1.07 30.68
C LEU A 467 -14.62 1.01 31.81
N ASN A 468 -14.68 -0.02 32.67
CA ASN A 468 -13.73 -0.20 33.76
C ASN A 468 -12.32 -0.60 33.29
N ALA A 469 -12.23 -1.22 32.11
CA ALA A 469 -10.97 -1.67 31.54
C ALA A 469 -10.25 -0.58 30.72
N LEU A 470 -10.91 0.55 30.42
CA LEU A 470 -10.30 1.67 29.71
C LEU A 470 -9.13 2.29 30.52
N PRO A 471 -8.13 2.88 29.84
CA PRO A 471 -7.02 3.58 30.50
C PRO A 471 -7.52 4.62 31.52
N LYS A 472 -6.98 4.57 32.75
CA LYS A 472 -7.46 5.40 33.86
C LYS A 472 -7.02 6.85 33.78
N GLU A 473 -5.98 7.11 33.00
CA GLU A 473 -5.40 8.42 32.75
C GLU A 473 -6.28 9.26 31.80
N LEU A 474 -7.20 8.61 31.06
CA LEU A 474 -8.06 9.22 30.07
C LEU A 474 -9.52 9.33 30.55
N TYR A 475 -10.22 10.35 30.07
CA TYR A 475 -11.64 10.50 30.34
C TYR A 475 -12.45 9.85 29.24
N TYR A 476 -13.29 8.87 29.54
CA TYR A 476 -14.24 8.39 28.55
C TYR A 476 -15.47 9.31 28.48
N PHE A 477 -16.05 9.40 27.30
CA PHE A 477 -17.37 9.95 27.01
C PHE A 477 -18.10 8.91 26.14
N ALA A 478 -18.90 8.07 26.79
CA ALA A 478 -19.46 6.88 26.18
C ALA A 478 -20.97 7.02 26.03
N ALA A 479 -21.48 6.85 24.81
CA ALA A 479 -22.92 6.82 24.59
C ALA A 479 -23.53 5.60 25.30
N ILE A 480 -24.77 5.73 25.77
CA ILE A 480 -25.49 4.67 26.45
C ILE A 480 -26.90 4.55 25.90
N LYS A 481 -27.53 3.39 26.10
CA LYS A 481 -28.93 3.18 25.73
C LYS A 481 -29.87 3.95 26.65
N SER A 482 -31.06 4.26 26.15
CA SER A 482 -32.08 5.00 26.90
C SER A 482 -32.61 4.25 28.12
N ASP A 483 -32.50 2.92 28.12
CA ASP A 483 -32.90 2.00 29.19
C ASP A 483 -31.79 1.71 30.20
N THR A 484 -30.56 2.21 29.97
CA THR A 484 -29.43 2.06 30.91
C THR A 484 -29.83 2.58 32.29
N ARG A 485 -29.71 1.70 33.29
CA ARG A 485 -30.17 1.95 34.66
C ARG A 485 -29.08 2.59 35.50
N MET A 486 -29.46 3.62 36.26
CA MET A 486 -28.56 4.38 37.11
C MET A 486 -29.27 4.97 38.33
N PHE A 487 -28.50 5.29 39.36
CA PHE A 487 -28.97 5.92 40.60
C PHE A 487 -28.50 7.38 40.64
N THR A 488 -29.39 8.31 40.99
CA THR A 488 -29.05 9.72 41.22
C THR A 488 -28.49 9.98 42.62
N LYS A 489 -28.71 9.05 43.56
CA LYS A 489 -28.14 9.05 44.92
C LYS A 489 -27.68 7.64 45.27
N LYS A 490 -26.55 7.49 45.95
CA LYS A 490 -26.00 6.17 46.34
C LYS A 490 -26.98 5.50 47.32
N PRO A 491 -27.58 4.34 47.00
CA PRO A 491 -28.45 3.64 47.93
C PRO A 491 -27.62 2.96 49.02
N LYS A 492 -28.17 2.85 50.24
CA LYS A 492 -27.60 2.01 51.30
C LYS A 492 -27.85 0.54 50.99
N LEU A 493 -26.79 -0.26 51.05
CA LEU A 493 -26.83 -1.71 50.83
C LEU A 493 -26.78 -2.44 52.17
N GLY A 494 -27.51 -3.55 52.27
CA GLY A 494 -27.50 -4.41 53.46
C GLY A 494 -28.33 -5.67 53.26
N LEU A 495 -28.32 -6.53 54.28
CA LEU A 495 -29.24 -7.67 54.32
C LEU A 495 -30.66 -7.16 54.61
N PRO A 496 -31.67 -7.59 53.85
CA PRO A 496 -33.06 -7.28 54.17
C PRO A 496 -33.38 -7.74 55.60
N PRO A 497 -34.18 -6.98 56.38
CA PRO A 497 -34.59 -7.41 57.71
C PRO A 497 -35.36 -8.74 57.64
N TYR A 498 -35.01 -9.67 58.51
CA TYR A 498 -35.66 -10.99 58.57
C TYR A 498 -37.11 -10.83 59.03
N LYS A 499 -38.07 -11.22 58.19
CA LYS A 499 -39.51 -11.08 58.47
C LYS A 499 -40.10 -12.23 59.31
N GLY A 500 -39.27 -13.03 59.96
CA GLY A 500 -39.74 -14.11 60.85
C GLY A 500 -40.26 -15.38 60.15
N ARG A 501 -40.43 -15.40 58.83
CA ARG A 501 -40.87 -16.57 58.04
C ARG A 501 -39.88 -16.92 56.94
N GLY A 502 -39.63 -18.22 56.76
CA GLY A 502 -38.80 -18.77 55.69
C GLY A 502 -37.30 -18.64 55.91
N ARG A 503 -36.51 -18.83 54.84
CA ARG A 503 -35.04 -18.77 54.89
C ARG A 503 -34.58 -17.33 55.17
N ARG A 504 -33.63 -17.17 56.11
CA ARG A 504 -32.98 -15.87 56.37
C ARG A 504 -32.38 -15.29 55.08
N PRO A 505 -32.58 -13.99 54.78
CA PRO A 505 -32.00 -13.36 53.60
C PRO A 505 -30.47 -13.51 53.59
N GLY A 506 -29.94 -14.17 52.57
CA GLY A 506 -28.50 -14.38 52.39
C GLY A 506 -27.86 -13.49 51.32
N LYS A 507 -28.66 -12.69 50.58
CA LYS A 507 -28.17 -11.80 49.52
C LYS A 507 -28.27 -10.36 49.97
N VAL A 508 -27.15 -9.64 49.88
CA VAL A 508 -27.11 -8.18 50.09
C VAL A 508 -27.92 -7.51 48.98
N GLY A 509 -28.80 -6.60 49.38
CA GLY A 509 -29.68 -5.87 48.48
C GLY A 509 -29.83 -4.40 48.87
N ILE A 510 -30.64 -3.68 48.10
CA ILE A 510 -31.05 -2.32 48.45
C ILE A 510 -31.98 -2.38 49.66
N LEU A 511 -31.67 -1.64 50.72
CA LEU A 511 -32.52 -1.57 51.92
C LEU A 511 -33.88 -0.91 51.62
N SER A 512 -34.89 -1.25 52.42
CA SER A 512 -36.23 -0.65 52.28
C SER A 512 -36.17 0.89 52.38
N GLY A 513 -36.94 1.58 51.55
CA GLY A 513 -36.99 3.05 51.49
C GLY A 513 -35.84 3.73 50.74
N GLN A 514 -34.84 2.97 50.26
CA GLN A 514 -33.74 3.52 49.46
C GLN A 514 -34.14 3.74 47.98
N PRO A 515 -33.47 4.67 47.28
CA PRO A 515 -33.78 4.96 45.88
C PRO A 515 -33.51 3.75 44.98
N LYS A 516 -34.48 3.41 44.13
CA LYS A 516 -34.35 2.39 43.08
C LYS A 516 -33.65 2.96 41.85
N PRO A 517 -33.00 2.12 41.02
CA PRO A 517 -32.40 2.59 39.79
C PRO A 517 -33.49 3.06 38.82
N ARG A 518 -33.20 4.12 38.07
CA ARG A 518 -34.06 4.66 37.00
C ARG A 518 -33.32 4.57 35.68
N SER A 519 -34.04 4.45 34.57
CA SER A 519 -33.41 4.50 33.26
C SER A 519 -32.94 5.93 32.91
N ALA A 520 -31.98 6.04 32.00
CA ALA A 520 -31.51 7.32 31.48
C ALA A 520 -32.67 8.18 30.96
N SER A 521 -33.61 7.59 30.22
CA SER A 521 -34.81 8.27 29.72
C SER A 521 -35.73 8.76 30.85
N GLN A 522 -35.95 7.95 31.90
CA GLN A 522 -36.76 8.37 33.05
C GLN A 522 -36.13 9.55 33.80
N ILE A 523 -34.79 9.59 33.89
CA ILE A 523 -34.07 10.70 34.52
C ILE A 523 -34.20 11.96 33.66
N ALA A 524 -34.01 11.84 32.34
CA ALA A 524 -34.16 12.95 31.41
C ALA A 524 -35.55 13.61 31.48
N LYS A 525 -36.60 12.80 31.63
CA LYS A 525 -38.01 13.25 31.73
C LYS A 525 -38.45 13.64 33.14
N SER A 526 -37.58 13.56 34.15
CA SER A 526 -37.98 13.75 35.55
C SER A 526 -38.19 15.20 35.98
N GLY A 527 -37.92 16.18 35.11
CA GLY A 527 -37.96 17.62 35.44
C GLY A 527 -36.82 18.10 36.36
N ARG A 528 -35.90 17.21 36.77
CA ARG A 528 -34.80 17.52 37.71
C ARG A 528 -33.51 17.98 37.04
N LEU A 529 -33.48 18.02 35.70
CA LEU A 529 -32.30 18.40 34.95
C LEU A 529 -32.32 19.89 34.63
N ALA A 530 -31.21 20.57 34.94
CA ALA A 530 -30.98 21.95 34.51
C ALA A 530 -30.47 21.94 33.05
N TRP A 531 -31.40 22.08 32.10
CA TRP A 531 -31.10 22.15 30.69
C TRP A 531 -30.53 23.53 30.32
N LYS A 532 -29.42 23.55 29.58
CA LYS A 532 -28.80 24.77 29.06
C LYS A 532 -28.72 24.71 27.53
N PRO A 533 -29.10 25.78 26.80
CA PRO A 533 -28.89 25.84 25.36
C PRO A 533 -27.39 25.95 25.07
N VAL A 534 -26.91 25.21 24.08
CA VAL A 534 -25.54 25.28 23.58
C VAL A 534 -25.56 25.20 22.05
N VAL A 535 -24.67 25.96 21.42
CA VAL A 535 -24.42 25.86 19.98
C VAL A 535 -23.57 24.63 19.74
N VAL A 536 -24.06 23.67 18.96
CA VAL A 536 -23.35 22.41 18.67
C VAL A 536 -22.60 22.48 17.35
N ALA A 537 -23.15 23.22 16.38
CA ALA A 537 -22.54 23.45 15.07
C ALA A 537 -23.12 24.72 14.43
N GLU A 538 -22.40 25.30 13.47
CA GLU A 538 -22.93 26.33 12.57
C GLU A 538 -23.64 25.64 11.40
N GLY A 539 -24.93 25.88 11.21
CA GLY A 539 -25.69 25.34 10.09
C GLY A 539 -25.87 26.37 8.98
N ALA A 540 -26.18 25.91 7.76
CA ALA A 540 -26.47 26.77 6.61
C ALA A 540 -27.66 27.74 6.81
N LYS A 541 -28.46 27.56 7.86
CA LYS A 541 -29.60 28.42 8.25
C LYS A 541 -29.40 29.10 9.62
N GLY A 542 -28.17 29.14 10.13
CA GLY A 542 -27.84 29.65 11.47
C GLY A 542 -27.35 28.56 12.44
N PRO A 543 -27.01 28.92 13.69
CA PRO A 543 -26.44 27.99 14.67
C PRO A 543 -27.42 26.86 15.02
N ILE A 544 -26.94 25.62 14.98
CA ILE A 544 -27.67 24.44 15.45
C ILE A 544 -27.60 24.41 16.97
N ILE A 545 -28.69 24.82 17.62
CA ILE A 545 -28.81 24.87 19.07
C ILE A 545 -29.34 23.53 19.60
N ALA A 546 -28.61 22.93 20.54
CA ALA A 546 -29.10 21.80 21.32
C ALA A 546 -29.26 22.21 22.78
N LYS A 547 -30.13 21.52 23.52
CA LYS A 547 -30.20 21.66 24.99
C LYS A 547 -29.37 20.55 25.61
N VAL A 548 -28.49 20.89 26.54
CA VAL A 548 -27.66 19.93 27.27
C VAL A 548 -27.92 19.99 28.76
N ALA A 549 -27.80 18.85 29.42
CA ALA A 549 -27.83 18.74 30.87
C ALA A 549 -26.82 17.69 31.35
N ARG A 550 -26.37 17.81 32.58
CA ARG A 550 -25.54 16.79 33.23
C ARG A 550 -25.93 16.60 34.68
N ILE A 551 -25.79 15.38 35.19
CA ILE A 551 -26.00 15.05 36.60
C ILE A 551 -25.03 13.95 37.01
N ARG A 552 -24.66 13.93 38.30
CA ARG A 552 -23.83 12.87 38.85
C ARG A 552 -24.67 11.65 39.20
N VAL A 553 -24.25 10.47 38.77
CA VAL A 553 -25.00 9.19 38.92
C VAL A 553 -24.07 8.05 39.31
N TYR A 554 -24.66 6.94 39.77
CA TYR A 554 -24.00 5.64 39.89
C TYR A 554 -24.64 4.69 38.89
N LEU A 555 -23.85 4.02 38.04
CA LEU A 555 -24.39 3.00 37.14
C LEU A 555 -24.98 1.84 37.95
N SER A 556 -25.95 1.12 37.37
CA SER A 556 -26.54 -0.05 38.00
C SER A 556 -26.11 -1.34 37.29
N ARG A 557 -25.61 -2.31 38.07
CA ARG A 557 -25.40 -3.70 37.66
C ARG A 557 -26.23 -4.60 38.55
N ASP A 558 -27.06 -5.46 37.96
CA ASP A 558 -27.94 -6.40 38.68
C ASP A 558 -28.83 -5.73 39.74
N GLY A 559 -29.24 -4.48 39.49
CA GLY A 559 -30.07 -3.70 40.41
C GLY A 559 -29.31 -3.09 41.59
N LEU A 560 -27.98 -3.20 41.64
CA LEU A 560 -27.11 -2.60 42.66
C LEU A 560 -26.27 -1.46 42.05
N PRO A 561 -25.83 -0.46 42.83
CA PRO A 561 -24.90 0.55 42.36
C PRO A 561 -23.54 -0.08 42.06
N ALA A 562 -22.96 0.26 40.91
CA ALA A 562 -21.67 -0.24 40.46
C ALA A 562 -20.67 0.91 40.33
N GLY A 563 -19.46 0.69 40.86
CA GLY A 563 -18.33 1.61 40.76
C GLY A 563 -18.55 2.96 41.45
N ASP A 564 -17.72 3.92 41.05
CA ASP A 564 -17.75 5.28 41.55
C ASP A 564 -18.82 6.13 40.87
N GLN A 565 -19.06 7.30 41.45
CA GLN A 565 -19.98 8.27 40.87
C GLN A 565 -19.41 8.80 39.55
N GLN A 566 -20.25 8.88 38.52
CA GLN A 566 -19.91 9.30 37.16
C GLN A 566 -20.82 10.42 36.70
N TRP A 567 -20.45 11.11 35.62
CA TRP A 567 -21.33 12.07 34.97
C TRP A 567 -22.25 11.37 33.98
N ALA A 568 -23.56 11.54 34.13
CA ALA A 568 -24.52 11.32 33.05
C ALA A 568 -24.73 12.63 32.30
N PHE A 569 -24.60 12.59 30.98
CA PHE A 569 -24.78 13.72 30.07
C PHE A 569 -25.97 13.46 29.16
N PHE A 570 -26.77 14.49 28.95
CA PHE A 570 -27.98 14.47 28.14
C PHE A 570 -27.91 15.56 27.10
N ARG A 571 -28.21 15.23 25.85
CA ARG A 571 -28.30 16.21 24.75
C ARG A 571 -29.61 16.02 24.02
N GLN A 572 -30.45 17.04 24.05
CA GLN A 572 -31.67 17.12 23.27
C GLN A 572 -31.39 17.91 21.99
N ASN A 573 -31.51 17.24 20.84
CA ASN A 573 -31.37 17.90 19.55
C ASN A 573 -32.66 18.69 19.22
N THR A 574 -32.65 19.42 18.10
CA THR A 574 -33.78 20.27 17.65
C THR A 574 -35.05 19.48 17.33
N ASP A 575 -34.91 18.21 16.96
CA ASP A 575 -36.02 17.26 16.72
C ASP A 575 -36.66 16.71 18.00
N GLY A 576 -36.14 17.08 19.18
CA GLY A 576 -36.58 16.59 20.47
C GLY A 576 -35.98 15.25 20.89
N GLU A 577 -35.18 14.59 20.03
CA GLU A 577 -34.48 13.36 20.36
C GLU A 577 -33.43 13.62 21.45
N ILE A 578 -33.43 12.81 22.50
CA ILE A 578 -32.47 12.89 23.60
C ILE A 578 -31.43 11.79 23.45
N LYS A 579 -30.17 12.19 23.31
CA LYS A 579 -28.99 11.31 23.37
C LYS A 579 -28.42 11.29 24.78
N TYR A 580 -27.94 10.12 25.20
CA TYR A 580 -27.47 9.83 26.56
C TYR A 580 -26.01 9.39 26.51
N ALA A 581 -25.20 9.88 27.45
CA ALA A 581 -23.81 9.45 27.61
C ALA A 581 -23.39 9.38 29.08
N ILE A 582 -22.35 8.61 29.37
CA ILE A 582 -21.71 8.49 30.67
C ILE A 582 -20.22 8.86 30.57
N SER A 583 -19.66 9.47 31.63
CA SER A 583 -18.26 9.88 31.68
C SER A 583 -17.65 9.73 33.08
N ASN A 584 -16.40 9.25 33.15
CA ASN A 584 -15.57 9.23 34.37
C ASN A 584 -14.87 10.56 34.66
N ALA A 585 -15.12 11.62 33.88
CA ALA A 585 -14.49 12.92 34.10
C ALA A 585 -14.68 13.42 35.56
N PRO A 586 -13.71 14.19 36.09
CA PRO A 586 -13.74 14.68 37.47
C PRO A 586 -14.95 15.58 37.72
N LYS A 587 -15.30 15.77 38.99
CA LYS A 587 -16.46 16.61 39.38
C LYS A 587 -16.27 18.08 38.99
N GLU A 588 -15.02 18.50 38.87
CA GLU A 588 -14.59 19.86 38.57
C GLU A 588 -14.64 20.16 37.05
N ILE A 589 -14.85 19.15 36.20
CA ILE A 589 -14.89 19.33 34.75
C ILE A 589 -15.96 20.37 34.37
N SER A 590 -15.63 21.31 33.49
CA SER A 590 -16.60 22.31 33.04
C SER A 590 -17.68 21.68 32.14
N LEU A 591 -18.86 22.28 32.09
CA LEU A 591 -19.90 21.83 31.17
C LEU A 591 -19.44 21.96 29.72
N LEU A 592 -18.73 23.06 29.41
CA LEU A 592 -18.17 23.34 28.09
C LEU A 592 -17.24 22.21 27.61
N GLU A 593 -16.35 21.71 28.46
CA GLU A 593 -15.45 20.61 28.10
C GLU A 593 -16.22 19.30 27.80
N MET A 594 -17.30 19.01 28.52
CA MET A 594 -18.16 17.87 28.21
C MET A 594 -18.93 18.05 26.89
N VAL A 595 -19.35 19.28 26.58
CA VAL A 595 -20.00 19.60 25.30
C VAL A 595 -19.01 19.38 24.15
N LYS A 596 -17.76 19.85 24.28
CA LYS A 596 -16.69 19.57 23.31
C LYS A 596 -16.47 18.07 23.12
N ALA A 597 -16.37 17.30 24.21
CA ALA A 597 -16.25 15.85 24.14
C ALA A 597 -17.44 15.20 23.39
N SER A 598 -18.67 15.67 23.64
CA SER A 598 -19.85 15.17 22.93
C SER A 598 -19.81 15.43 21.41
N ALA A 599 -19.18 16.51 20.98
CA ALA A 599 -19.01 16.86 19.57
C ALA A 599 -17.87 16.07 18.90
N MET A 600 -16.76 15.85 19.62
CA MET A 600 -15.58 15.11 19.12
C MET A 600 -15.83 13.63 18.81
N ARG A 601 -16.97 13.06 19.23
CA ARG A 601 -17.39 11.70 18.87
C ARG A 601 -17.91 11.60 17.43
N TRP A 602 -18.56 12.65 16.92
CA TRP A 602 -19.24 12.62 15.62
C TRP A 602 -18.32 12.39 14.40
N PRO A 603 -17.06 12.86 14.36
CA PRO A 603 -16.21 12.69 13.18
C PRO A 603 -15.93 11.25 12.75
N ILE A 604 -16.03 10.24 13.64
CA ILE A 604 -15.92 8.83 13.21
C ILE A 604 -17.13 8.40 12.36
N GLU A 605 -18.33 8.89 12.70
CA GLU A 605 -19.54 8.66 11.91
C GLU A 605 -19.40 9.33 10.54
N GLN A 606 -18.82 10.54 10.51
CA GLN A 606 -18.46 11.23 9.26
C GLN A 606 -17.47 10.42 8.42
N CYS A 607 -16.41 9.85 9.02
CA CYS A 607 -15.49 8.95 8.30
C CYS A 607 -16.22 7.74 7.69
N PHE A 608 -17.23 7.18 8.35
CA PHE A 608 -18.02 6.08 7.77
C PHE A 608 -18.93 6.54 6.66
N GLN A 609 -19.53 7.72 6.78
CA GLN A 609 -20.36 8.31 5.71
C GLN A 609 -19.53 8.61 4.47
N GLU A 610 -18.39 9.30 4.62
CA GLU A 610 -17.43 9.56 3.54
C GLU A 610 -16.84 8.24 3.01
N GLY A 611 -16.50 7.32 3.91
CA GLY A 611 -16.00 5.99 3.58
C GLY A 611 -16.92 5.24 2.62
N LYS A 612 -18.20 5.11 2.98
CA LYS A 612 -19.21 4.38 2.19
C LYS A 612 -19.66 5.16 0.96
N GLY A 613 -19.96 6.44 1.14
CA GLY A 613 -20.52 7.28 0.08
C GLY A 613 -19.51 7.68 -0.99
N GLN A 614 -18.25 7.91 -0.62
CA GLN A 614 -17.27 8.53 -1.52
C GLN A 614 -16.10 7.61 -1.87
N VAL A 615 -15.62 6.75 -0.98
CA VAL A 615 -14.40 5.93 -1.23
C VAL A 615 -14.61 4.42 -1.15
N GLY A 616 -15.86 3.97 -1.31
CA GLY A 616 -16.21 2.58 -1.56
C GLY A 616 -15.96 1.59 -0.41
N MET A 617 -16.03 2.06 0.84
CA MET A 617 -15.77 1.26 2.06
C MET A 617 -16.65 0.00 2.18
N ASP A 618 -17.82 -0.01 1.55
CA ASP A 618 -18.75 -1.15 1.53
C ASP A 618 -18.91 -1.82 0.14
N CYS A 619 -18.25 -1.28 -0.90
CA CYS A 619 -18.31 -1.77 -2.28
C CYS A 619 -17.41 -3.00 -2.56
N TYR A 620 -16.64 -3.47 -1.58
CA TYR A 620 -15.72 -4.59 -1.77
C TYR A 620 -16.43 -5.96 -1.88
N GLU A 621 -15.83 -6.85 -2.67
CA GLU A 621 -16.30 -8.22 -2.90
C GLU A 621 -15.30 -9.28 -2.40
N HIS A 622 -14.35 -8.85 -1.58
CA HIS A 622 -13.30 -9.70 -1.02
C HIS A 622 -13.85 -10.77 -0.08
N ARG A 623 -13.18 -11.93 -0.08
CA ARG A 623 -13.56 -13.07 0.76
C ARG A 623 -12.57 -13.41 1.87
N SER A 624 -11.29 -13.12 1.69
CA SER A 624 -10.24 -13.51 2.63
C SER A 624 -9.99 -12.48 3.72
N TRP A 625 -9.44 -12.95 4.84
CA TRP A 625 -9.02 -12.11 5.96
C TRP A 625 -8.03 -11.01 5.56
N PRO A 626 -6.94 -11.28 4.81
CA PRO A 626 -6.04 -10.22 4.37
C PRO A 626 -6.72 -9.21 3.46
N ALA A 627 -7.57 -9.66 2.53
CA ALA A 627 -8.19 -8.78 1.54
C ALA A 627 -9.17 -7.78 2.16
N TRP A 628 -9.90 -8.19 3.20
CA TRP A 628 -10.75 -7.27 3.97
C TRP A 628 -9.91 -6.19 4.67
N HIS A 629 -8.85 -6.57 5.40
CA HIS A 629 -8.02 -5.62 6.13
C HIS A 629 -7.26 -4.68 5.17
N ARG A 630 -6.74 -5.21 4.06
CA ARG A 630 -6.09 -4.43 3.00
C ARG A 630 -7.04 -3.41 2.36
N HIS A 631 -8.29 -3.80 2.12
CA HIS A 631 -9.29 -2.86 1.61
C HIS A 631 -9.55 -1.74 2.61
N MET A 632 -9.73 -2.06 3.90
CA MET A 632 -9.90 -1.05 4.95
C MET A 632 -8.66 -0.15 5.09
N THR A 633 -7.45 -0.69 4.95
CA THR A 633 -6.23 0.13 4.89
C THR A 633 -6.30 1.12 3.73
N TYR A 634 -6.67 0.69 2.52
CA TYR A 634 -6.80 1.61 1.38
C TYR A 634 -7.91 2.65 1.56
N VAL A 635 -9.02 2.30 2.21
CA VAL A 635 -10.05 3.28 2.61
C VAL A 635 -9.46 4.31 3.56
N PHE A 636 -8.65 3.90 4.53
CA PHE A 636 -8.00 4.83 5.46
C PHE A 636 -7.03 5.75 4.73
N LEU A 637 -6.26 5.21 3.76
CA LEU A 637 -5.36 6.00 2.93
C LEU A 637 -6.12 7.01 2.07
N ALA A 638 -7.27 6.63 1.50
CA ALA A 638 -8.10 7.54 0.71
C ALA A 638 -8.66 8.68 1.57
N LEU A 639 -9.22 8.37 2.74
CA LEU A 639 -9.72 9.39 3.69
C LEU A 639 -8.58 10.29 4.22
N HIS A 640 -7.41 9.73 4.46
CA HIS A 640 -6.22 10.49 4.84
C HIS A 640 -5.80 11.45 3.74
N PHE A 641 -5.73 10.97 2.49
CA PHE A 641 -5.41 11.81 1.36
C PHE A 641 -6.41 12.97 1.21
N MET A 642 -7.72 12.70 1.37
CA MET A 642 -8.74 13.74 1.37
C MET A 642 -8.53 14.77 2.48
N LEU A 643 -8.22 14.35 3.71
CA LEU A 643 -7.88 15.25 4.81
C LEU A 643 -6.67 16.13 4.45
N ARG A 644 -5.62 15.53 3.88
CA ARG A 644 -4.42 16.26 3.44
C ARG A 644 -4.77 17.33 2.41
N MET A 645 -5.65 17.02 1.46
CA MET A 645 -6.08 17.97 0.42
C MET A 645 -6.92 19.10 1.02
N ARG A 646 -7.89 18.78 1.88
CA ARG A 646 -8.69 19.79 2.61
C ARG A 646 -7.78 20.76 3.37
N LEU A 647 -6.73 20.26 4.02
CA LEU A 647 -5.76 21.10 4.75
C LEU A 647 -4.83 21.90 3.83
N HIS A 648 -4.48 21.36 2.66
CA HIS A 648 -3.65 22.06 1.68
C HIS A 648 -4.39 23.24 1.05
N PHE A 649 -5.59 23.01 0.51
CA PHE A 649 -6.38 24.05 -0.15
C PHE A 649 -6.91 25.12 0.82
N LYS A 650 -7.13 24.76 2.10
CA LYS A 650 -7.46 25.73 3.15
C LYS A 650 -6.30 26.70 3.46
N LYS A 651 -5.04 26.30 3.24
CA LYS A 651 -3.88 27.18 3.44
C LYS A 651 -3.67 28.14 2.26
N ASN A 652 -3.93 27.67 1.04
CA ASN A 652 -3.72 28.48 -0.18
C ASN A 652 -4.78 29.59 -0.32
N SER A 653 -6.00 29.37 0.17
CA SER A 653 -7.09 30.37 0.16
C SER A 653 -6.88 31.56 1.13
N VAL A 654 -5.83 31.53 1.97
CA VAL A 654 -5.44 32.66 2.84
C VAL A 654 -4.40 33.57 2.16
N ALA A 655 -3.79 33.13 1.06
CA ALA A 655 -2.69 33.85 0.41
C ALA A 655 -3.13 34.81 -0.72
N ASP A 656 -4.32 34.63 -1.31
CA ASP A 656 -4.86 35.53 -2.34
C ASP A 656 -6.12 36.26 -1.84
N GLY A 657 -6.08 37.59 -1.84
CA GLY A 657 -7.08 38.44 -1.19
C GLY A 657 -8.41 38.60 -1.93
N SER A 658 -9.52 38.34 -1.22
CA SER A 658 -10.75 39.15 -1.09
C SER A 658 -11.81 38.33 -0.32
N PRO A 659 -12.55 38.90 0.65
CA PRO A 659 -13.44 38.12 1.52
C PRO A 659 -14.76 37.79 0.79
N GLY A 660 -14.79 36.66 0.08
CA GLY A 660 -16.03 36.02 -0.37
C GLY A 660 -16.72 35.23 0.74
N PRO A 661 -18.02 34.88 0.61
CA PRO A 661 -18.80 34.28 1.67
C PRO A 661 -18.21 32.92 2.05
N GLN A 662 -17.75 32.83 3.30
CA GLN A 662 -17.16 31.64 3.87
C GLN A 662 -18.21 30.53 3.95
N THR A 663 -18.01 29.44 3.24
CA THR A 663 -18.66 28.15 3.54
C THR A 663 -17.75 27.41 4.52
N PRO A 664 -18.08 27.32 5.82
CA PRO A 664 -17.21 26.64 6.77
C PRO A 664 -17.29 25.13 6.57
N ILE A 665 -16.17 24.51 6.19
CA ILE A 665 -15.93 23.11 6.50
C ILE A 665 -15.95 23.02 8.03
N ASN A 666 -16.93 22.28 8.58
CA ASN A 666 -17.14 22.04 10.02
C ASN A 666 -15.82 21.68 10.73
N SER A 667 -15.10 22.70 11.18
CA SER A 667 -14.00 22.59 12.11
C SER A 667 -14.57 22.08 13.42
N ALA A 668 -13.97 21.05 14.01
CA ALA A 668 -14.32 20.55 15.33
C ALA A 668 -14.03 21.56 16.47
N SER A 669 -13.71 22.83 16.15
CA SER A 669 -13.87 23.96 17.06
C SER A 669 -15.30 24.46 16.99
N ALA A 670 -16.18 23.89 17.82
CA ALA A 670 -17.41 24.58 18.17
C ALA A 670 -17.01 25.93 18.81
N GLN A 671 -17.26 27.05 18.13
CA GLN A 671 -17.29 28.36 18.79
C GLN A 671 -18.52 28.36 19.70
N ILE A 672 -18.34 27.91 20.93
CA ILE A 672 -19.41 27.85 21.94
C ILE A 672 -19.32 29.13 22.75
N SER A 673 -20.09 30.15 22.39
CA SER A 673 -20.38 31.29 23.25
C SER A 673 -21.56 30.96 24.17
N GLU A 674 -21.47 31.31 25.46
CA GLU A 674 -22.66 31.33 26.32
C GLU A 674 -23.64 32.36 25.76
N TYR A 675 -24.87 31.93 25.45
CA TYR A 675 -25.93 32.86 25.07
C TYR A 675 -26.35 33.64 26.32
N ALA A 676 -25.74 34.80 26.53
CA ALA A 676 -26.16 35.75 27.55
C ALA A 676 -27.51 36.34 27.13
N GLY A 677 -28.59 35.75 27.62
CA GLY A 677 -29.92 36.34 27.49
C GLY A 677 -29.94 37.70 28.18
N SER A 678 -30.32 38.73 27.44
CA SER A 678 -30.55 40.08 27.93
C SER A 678 -31.46 40.07 29.16
N ASN A 679 -30.97 40.66 30.25
CA ASN A 679 -31.82 41.15 31.34
C ASN A 679 -32.82 42.16 30.76
N GLY A 680 -34.06 41.72 30.56
CA GLY A 680 -35.21 42.60 30.39
C GLY A 680 -36.06 42.49 31.63
N ASN A 681 -36.14 43.58 32.39
CA ASN A 681 -37.05 43.76 33.52
C ASN A 681 -38.49 43.40 33.13
N CYS A 682 -39.09 42.47 33.89
CA CYS A 682 -40.43 42.50 34.51
C CYS A 682 -40.74 41.14 35.14
#